data_AF-B8EJB4-F1
#
_entry.id   AF-B8EJB4-F1
#
_cell.length_a   1.000
_cell.length_b   1.000
_cell.length_c   1.000
_cell.angle_alpha   90.00
_cell.angle_beta   90.00
_cell.angle_gamma   90.00
#
_symmetry.space_group_name_H-M   'P 1'
#
loop_
_entity.id
_entity.type
_entity.pdbx_description
1 polymer ?
#
loop_
_entity_poly.entity_id
_entity_poly.type
_entity_poly.pdbx_seq_one_letter_code
_entity_poly.pdbx_strand_id
1 'polypeptide(L)'
;MAGLPFKFLDRADAGRQLAAKLVTMQLDRPAVYALPRGGVPVALEIARALRAPLDLILVRKIGAPGAPELALGAVVEGEIPQTVINEDVRRASGADDAYLERARQRELAELERRRVRYLGDRARLQPTGRTAIIVDDGLATGATAKAALIAIKRQGAARIILAIPAAPEETLAEMRQYADLVVCLHPARHFQGVGAFYSDFHQLTDEETIGLLRQGWAETGEAESGSARRQIAVPPLGLVGDLYVPPDPRGVILFAHGSGSSRLSPRNAAVAHTLNAQGFATLLLDLLTEKEAKDRRNVFDIPLLAERLLEAAIWIRAEPDIADLPLGLFGASTGAGAAMLAAAELLGGVAAVVSRGGRPDLAGPRLAEVRAPSLLIVGGDDRQVLALNRQALAALKCERLLKIVPNATHLFEEPGALELATDMASAWFQHYLTPPAPSRAPAPPAARPTPQISTAAVLRAAAEPLLSLDDPTFAAAFDRFAQSRVVLLGEASHGTSEFYRARAAITRRLIERHGFTIVAVEADWPDAAAIDRYVRRSPHQPMSSTPFARFPSWMWRNKDVDAFVGFLRGHNAATSPGDEVGFYGLDLYNMTASIAAVLAYLDRIDPKAAEAARARYACLSPWSREPAAYGRASLTEGYALCEQPVTRILVDLLEKELQYARLDGGHFFDATQNARLVADAERYYRAMYYGAHESWNLRDRHMFDTLQNILAQAGPDKKAVVWAHNSHIGDARFTDMGAERGELNIGQLCRQTYGRGAALIGFGTHTGTVAAASEWDAPMEVKAVRPSRPDSYEALCHEVGSERFLLDLRAGQHDDLRRVMAEPRLERYIGVIYRPETERWSHYSYATLPDQYDAFVWFDETHAVIPLPTKVTAGEDETYPFGL
;
A
#
# COMPACT_ATOMS: atom_id res chain seq x y z
N MET A 1 10.49 -41.59 -6.25
CA MET A 1 9.30 -42.31 -6.78
C MET A 1 8.73 -41.46 -7.90
N ALA A 2 8.67 -41.97 -9.12
CA ALA A 2 7.94 -41.31 -10.22
C ALA A 2 6.46 -41.70 -10.14
N GLY A 3 5.54 -40.74 -10.29
CA GLY A 3 4.09 -40.95 -10.42
C GLY A 3 3.28 -40.18 -9.38
N LEU A 4 2.30 -39.33 -9.71
CA LEU A 4 1.47 -39.18 -10.92
C LEU A 4 1.40 -37.69 -11.33
N PRO A 5 1.21 -37.34 -12.62
CA PRO A 5 0.90 -35.96 -12.98
C PRO A 5 -0.44 -35.56 -12.33
N PHE A 6 -0.44 -34.42 -11.63
CA PHE A 6 -1.67 -33.78 -11.16
C PHE A 6 -2.68 -33.71 -12.31
N LYS A 7 -3.95 -33.97 -12.01
CA LYS A 7 -4.98 -34.06 -13.05
C LYS A 7 -5.53 -32.70 -13.46
N PHE A 8 -5.44 -31.73 -12.54
CA PHE A 8 -5.87 -30.35 -12.73
C PHE A 8 -4.78 -29.40 -12.27
N LEU A 9 -4.62 -28.28 -12.97
CA LEU A 9 -3.72 -27.21 -12.52
C LEU A 9 -4.27 -26.52 -11.27
N ASP A 10 -5.51 -26.08 -11.34
CA ASP A 10 -6.26 -25.41 -10.27
C ASP A 10 -7.77 -25.73 -10.40
N ARG A 11 -8.60 -25.13 -9.55
CA ARG A 11 -10.06 -25.31 -9.59
C ARG A 11 -10.72 -24.74 -10.85
N ALA A 12 -10.17 -23.68 -11.44
CA ALA A 12 -10.69 -23.12 -12.68
C ALA A 12 -10.41 -24.07 -13.86
N ASP A 13 -9.25 -24.73 -13.88
CA ASP A 13 -8.91 -25.74 -14.88
C ASP A 13 -9.86 -26.94 -14.83
N ALA A 14 -10.12 -27.46 -13.63
CA ALA A 14 -11.11 -28.50 -13.43
C ALA A 14 -12.51 -28.06 -13.90
N GLY A 15 -12.88 -26.80 -13.62
CA GLY A 15 -14.12 -26.18 -14.09
C GLY A 15 -14.23 -26.14 -15.62
N ARG A 16 -13.19 -25.68 -16.32
CA ARG A 16 -13.15 -25.64 -17.79
C ARG A 16 -13.29 -27.04 -18.41
N GLN A 17 -12.64 -28.04 -17.83
CA GLN A 17 -12.74 -29.42 -18.31
C GLN A 17 -14.13 -30.03 -18.08
N LEU A 18 -14.78 -29.76 -16.93
CA LEU A 18 -16.16 -30.15 -16.67
C LEU A 18 -17.14 -29.45 -17.60
N ALA A 19 -16.94 -28.15 -17.79
CA ALA A 19 -17.73 -27.32 -18.68
C ALA A 19 -17.73 -27.87 -20.11
N ALA A 20 -16.57 -28.27 -20.64
CA ALA A 20 -16.45 -28.87 -21.96
C ALA A 20 -17.34 -30.13 -22.13
N LYS A 21 -17.48 -30.96 -21.10
CA LYS A 21 -18.39 -32.12 -21.14
C LYS A 21 -19.86 -31.71 -21.05
N LEU A 22 -20.20 -30.75 -20.19
CA LEU A 22 -21.58 -30.31 -19.98
C LEU A 22 -22.14 -29.59 -21.22
N VAL A 23 -21.32 -28.81 -21.94
CA VAL A 23 -21.71 -28.12 -23.18
C VAL A 23 -22.20 -29.11 -24.25
N THR A 24 -21.60 -30.30 -24.34
CA THR A 24 -22.03 -31.31 -25.33
C THR A 24 -23.42 -31.90 -25.06
N MET A 25 -23.99 -31.67 -23.88
CA MET A 25 -25.26 -32.27 -23.45
C MET A 25 -26.49 -31.43 -23.81
N GLN A 26 -26.32 -30.22 -24.38
CA GLN A 26 -27.42 -29.32 -24.79
C GLN A 26 -28.53 -29.19 -23.72
N LEU A 27 -28.12 -28.78 -22.53
CA LEU A 27 -29.01 -28.72 -21.36
C LEU A 27 -30.07 -27.62 -21.52
N ASP A 28 -31.32 -27.93 -21.18
CA ASP A 28 -32.42 -26.98 -21.18
C ASP A 28 -32.47 -26.17 -19.88
N ARG A 29 -32.52 -24.84 -20.00
CA ARG A 29 -32.51 -23.85 -18.90
C ARG A 29 -31.58 -24.21 -17.74
N PRO A 30 -30.26 -24.39 -17.99
CA PRO A 30 -29.32 -24.75 -16.94
C PRO A 30 -29.21 -23.63 -15.88
N ALA A 31 -29.05 -24.03 -14.62
CA ALA A 31 -28.74 -23.16 -13.49
C ALA A 31 -27.64 -23.82 -12.65
N VAL A 32 -26.58 -23.08 -12.35
CA VAL A 32 -25.40 -23.62 -11.66
C VAL A 32 -25.45 -23.24 -10.18
N TYR A 33 -25.37 -24.25 -9.31
CA TYR A 33 -25.39 -24.11 -7.86
C TYR A 33 -24.07 -24.60 -7.29
N ALA A 34 -23.25 -23.68 -6.79
CA ALA A 34 -21.96 -24.02 -6.20
C ALA A 34 -22.09 -24.38 -4.71
N LEU A 35 -21.35 -25.40 -4.29
CA LEU A 35 -21.09 -25.69 -2.88
C LEU A 35 -19.86 -24.89 -2.42
N PRO A 36 -20.02 -23.89 -1.54
CA PRO A 36 -18.88 -23.08 -1.13
C PRO A 36 -18.00 -23.80 -0.11
N ARG A 37 -16.70 -23.50 -0.08
CA ARG A 37 -16.01 -22.48 -0.90
C ARG A 37 -15.40 -23.03 -2.19
N GLY A 38 -14.92 -24.27 -2.14
CA GLY A 38 -14.20 -24.93 -3.23
C GLY A 38 -14.96 -25.02 -4.55
N GLY A 39 -16.27 -25.28 -4.51
CA GLY A 39 -17.09 -25.41 -5.71
C GLY A 39 -17.27 -24.13 -6.53
N VAL A 40 -17.08 -22.95 -5.94
CA VAL A 40 -17.35 -21.66 -6.60
C VAL A 40 -16.46 -21.40 -7.83
N PRO A 41 -15.12 -21.50 -7.78
CA PRO A 41 -14.28 -21.34 -8.97
C PRO A 41 -14.56 -22.38 -10.06
N VAL A 42 -14.93 -23.61 -9.69
CA VAL A 42 -15.31 -24.65 -10.65
C VAL A 42 -16.65 -24.30 -11.33
N ALA A 43 -17.62 -23.86 -10.52
CA ALA A 43 -18.95 -23.48 -10.96
C ALA A 43 -18.96 -22.25 -11.86
N LEU A 44 -18.08 -21.27 -11.59
CA LEU A 44 -17.91 -20.07 -12.41
C LEU A 44 -17.58 -20.43 -13.86
N GLU A 45 -16.63 -21.33 -14.09
CA GLU A 45 -16.23 -21.78 -15.43
C GLU A 45 -17.35 -22.55 -16.14
N ILE A 46 -18.12 -23.35 -15.41
CA ILE A 46 -19.30 -24.06 -15.93
C ILE A 46 -20.39 -23.06 -16.32
N ALA A 47 -20.68 -22.09 -15.46
CA ALA A 47 -21.66 -21.03 -15.70
C ALA A 47 -21.31 -20.20 -16.93
N ARG A 48 -20.03 -19.82 -17.08
CA ARG A 48 -19.49 -19.13 -18.26
C ARG A 48 -19.74 -19.91 -19.56
N ALA A 49 -19.33 -21.17 -19.59
CA ALA A 49 -19.40 -21.97 -20.80
C ALA A 49 -20.85 -22.28 -21.23
N LEU A 50 -21.74 -22.50 -20.26
CA LEU A 50 -23.15 -22.76 -20.50
C LEU A 50 -24.00 -21.49 -20.65
N ARG A 51 -23.42 -20.31 -20.37
CA ARG A 51 -24.14 -19.03 -20.20
C ARG A 51 -25.34 -19.19 -19.28
N ALA A 52 -25.11 -19.88 -18.17
CA ALA A 52 -26.11 -20.24 -17.18
C ALA A 52 -25.94 -19.37 -15.93
N PRO A 53 -27.01 -18.98 -15.24
CA PRO A 53 -26.90 -18.24 -13.99
C PRO A 53 -26.21 -19.06 -12.89
N LEU A 54 -25.46 -18.37 -12.05
CA LEU A 54 -24.68 -18.91 -10.95
C LEU A 54 -25.26 -18.47 -9.60
N ASP A 55 -25.56 -19.43 -8.74
CA ASP A 55 -25.95 -19.19 -7.34
C ASP A 55 -25.26 -20.21 -6.41
N LEU A 56 -25.47 -20.07 -5.11
CA LEU A 56 -24.96 -20.97 -4.09
C LEU A 56 -26.02 -21.96 -3.62
N ILE A 57 -25.56 -23.08 -3.08
CA ILE A 57 -26.33 -23.90 -2.15
C ILE A 57 -25.55 -24.05 -0.84
N LEU A 58 -26.09 -23.47 0.23
CA LEU A 58 -25.43 -23.46 1.53
C LEU A 58 -25.88 -24.66 2.34
N VAL A 59 -24.90 -25.48 2.73
CA VAL A 59 -25.11 -26.71 3.51
C VAL A 59 -24.17 -26.71 4.71
N ARG A 60 -24.68 -27.08 5.89
CA ARG A 60 -23.91 -27.25 7.11
C ARG A 60 -24.13 -28.63 7.72
N LYS A 61 -23.06 -29.27 8.19
CA LYS A 61 -23.10 -30.60 8.80
C LYS A 61 -23.53 -30.49 10.27
N ILE A 62 -24.45 -31.35 10.67
CA ILE A 62 -24.74 -31.63 12.07
C ILE A 62 -23.81 -32.76 12.52
N GLY A 63 -22.93 -32.48 13.49
CA GLY A 63 -22.05 -33.47 14.11
C GLY A 63 -22.81 -34.43 15.04
N ALA A 64 -22.23 -35.60 15.32
CA ALA A 64 -22.75 -36.52 16.32
C ALA A 64 -22.32 -36.10 17.75
N PRO A 65 -23.10 -36.40 18.81
CA PRO A 65 -22.70 -36.20 20.19
C PRO A 65 -21.33 -36.84 20.49
N GLY A 66 -20.40 -36.08 21.06
CA GLY A 66 -19.05 -36.57 21.39
C GLY A 66 -18.10 -36.80 20.20
N ALA A 67 -18.60 -36.74 18.96
CA ALA A 67 -17.82 -36.92 17.73
C ALA A 67 -18.27 -35.90 16.66
N PRO A 68 -17.91 -34.61 16.81
CA PRO A 68 -18.35 -33.55 15.89
C PRO A 68 -17.88 -33.77 14.44
N GLU A 69 -16.81 -34.53 14.23
CA GLU A 69 -16.32 -34.93 12.91
C GLU A 69 -17.18 -36.00 12.21
N LEU A 70 -17.98 -36.77 12.97
CA LEU A 70 -18.92 -37.73 12.40
C LEU A 70 -20.22 -37.01 11.97
N ALA A 71 -20.61 -37.16 10.70
CA ALA A 71 -21.82 -36.55 10.14
C ALA A 71 -23.09 -37.25 10.64
N LEU A 72 -23.78 -36.68 11.61
CA LEU A 72 -25.11 -37.13 12.05
C LEU A 72 -26.20 -36.67 11.07
N GLY A 73 -26.03 -35.50 10.48
CA GLY A 73 -26.96 -34.95 9.50
C GLY A 73 -26.40 -33.72 8.82
N ALA A 74 -27.26 -33.02 8.08
CA ALA A 74 -26.94 -31.74 7.48
C ALA A 74 -28.19 -30.85 7.41
N VAL A 75 -27.98 -29.55 7.53
CA VAL A 75 -28.98 -28.50 7.33
C VAL A 75 -28.67 -27.81 6.01
N VAL A 76 -29.69 -27.66 5.16
CA VAL A 76 -29.61 -26.91 3.91
C VAL A 76 -30.47 -25.67 4.05
N GLU A 77 -29.94 -24.54 3.61
CA GLU A 77 -30.61 -23.25 3.63
C GLU A 77 -31.71 -23.14 2.57
N GLY A 78 -32.71 -22.29 2.83
CA GLY A 78 -33.90 -22.03 2.01
C GLY A 78 -35.02 -21.36 2.81
N GLU A 79 -36.09 -20.90 2.15
CA GLU A 79 -37.26 -20.27 2.82
C GLU A 79 -37.82 -21.12 3.97
N ILE A 80 -37.80 -22.45 3.79
CA ILE A 80 -37.99 -23.43 4.85
C ILE A 80 -36.71 -24.26 4.92
N PRO A 81 -35.86 -24.05 5.94
CA PRO A 81 -34.61 -24.78 6.04
C PRO A 81 -34.84 -26.27 6.22
N GLN A 82 -34.11 -27.08 5.46
CA GLN A 82 -34.30 -28.52 5.43
C GLN A 82 -33.19 -29.23 6.20
N THR A 83 -33.59 -30.21 7.02
CA THR A 83 -32.65 -31.08 7.72
C THR A 83 -32.70 -32.49 7.15
N VAL A 84 -31.53 -33.04 6.83
CA VAL A 84 -31.35 -34.44 6.44
C VAL A 84 -30.59 -35.14 7.56
N ILE A 85 -31.16 -36.19 8.15
CA ILE A 85 -30.55 -36.95 9.25
C ILE A 85 -30.18 -38.35 8.78
N ASN A 86 -29.02 -38.84 9.19
CA ASN A 86 -28.64 -40.23 9.05
C ASN A 86 -29.12 -41.01 10.28
N GLU A 87 -30.21 -41.78 10.11
CA GLU A 87 -30.85 -42.53 11.20
C GLU A 87 -29.96 -43.63 11.80
N ASP A 88 -29.03 -44.19 11.02
CA ASP A 88 -28.09 -45.20 11.52
C ASP A 88 -27.06 -44.56 12.45
N VAL A 89 -26.51 -43.40 12.06
CA VAL A 89 -25.59 -42.61 12.90
C VAL A 89 -26.31 -42.05 14.12
N ARG A 90 -27.57 -41.63 13.99
CA ARG A 90 -28.40 -41.17 15.10
C ARG A 90 -28.58 -42.25 16.15
N ARG A 91 -28.94 -43.46 15.73
CA ARG A 91 -29.13 -44.60 16.63
C ARG A 91 -27.82 -45.02 17.31
N ALA A 92 -26.72 -45.01 16.56
CA ALA A 92 -25.40 -45.40 17.09
C ALA A 92 -24.77 -44.34 18.02
N SER A 93 -25.06 -43.05 17.80
CA SER A 93 -24.47 -41.95 18.58
C SER A 93 -25.27 -41.54 19.82
N GLY A 94 -26.49 -42.06 19.97
CA GLY A 94 -27.38 -41.70 21.09
C GLY A 94 -27.94 -40.27 20.99
N ALA A 95 -27.99 -39.68 19.80
CA ALA A 95 -28.52 -38.34 19.60
C ALA A 95 -30.05 -38.30 19.76
N ASP A 96 -30.52 -37.62 20.81
CA ASP A 96 -31.93 -37.37 21.07
C ASP A 96 -32.48 -36.17 20.28
N ASP A 97 -33.80 -36.00 20.25
CA ASP A 97 -34.45 -34.91 19.53
C ASP A 97 -34.02 -33.53 20.07
N ALA A 98 -33.74 -33.44 21.37
CA ALA A 98 -33.29 -32.20 22.00
C ALA A 98 -31.89 -31.79 21.54
N TYR A 99 -30.96 -32.74 21.37
CA TYR A 99 -29.65 -32.48 20.77
C TYR A 99 -29.78 -32.02 19.33
N LEU A 100 -30.59 -32.72 18.53
CA LEU A 100 -30.79 -32.40 17.12
C LEU A 100 -31.34 -30.99 16.92
N GLU A 101 -32.33 -30.59 17.73
CA GLU A 101 -32.92 -29.25 17.61
C GLU A 101 -31.91 -28.16 17.96
N ARG A 102 -31.12 -28.34 19.04
CA ARG A 102 -30.06 -27.39 19.40
C ARG A 102 -28.98 -27.29 18.34
N ALA A 103 -28.55 -28.43 17.79
CA ALA A 103 -27.54 -28.47 16.74
C ALA A 103 -28.07 -27.82 15.45
N ARG A 104 -29.33 -28.08 15.08
CA ARG A 104 -30.02 -27.47 13.94
C ARG A 104 -30.06 -25.95 14.06
N GLN A 105 -30.49 -25.41 15.19
CA GLN A 105 -30.56 -23.95 15.41
C GLN A 105 -29.19 -23.28 15.29
N ARG A 106 -28.14 -23.92 15.83
CA ARG A 106 -26.76 -23.41 15.73
C ARG A 106 -26.29 -23.35 14.28
N GLU A 107 -26.47 -24.44 13.53
CA GLU A 107 -26.03 -24.48 12.13
C GLU A 107 -26.87 -23.57 11.23
N LEU A 108 -28.14 -23.32 11.56
CA LEU A 108 -28.99 -22.35 10.87
C LEU A 108 -28.52 -20.91 11.05
N ALA A 109 -28.14 -20.53 12.27
CA ALA A 109 -27.61 -19.19 12.54
C ALA A 109 -26.31 -18.93 11.75
N GLU A 110 -25.45 -19.94 11.66
CA GLU A 110 -24.22 -19.85 10.85
C GLU A 110 -24.49 -19.86 9.34
N LEU A 111 -25.49 -20.62 8.86
CA LEU A 111 -25.94 -20.55 7.47
C LEU A 111 -26.41 -19.15 7.10
N GLU A 112 -27.22 -18.51 7.95
CA GLU A 112 -27.73 -17.16 7.71
C GLU A 112 -26.60 -16.12 7.70
N ARG A 113 -25.66 -16.22 8.66
CA ARG A 113 -24.46 -15.37 8.66
C ARG A 113 -23.67 -15.48 7.36
N ARG A 114 -23.47 -16.70 6.84
CA ARG A 114 -22.76 -16.92 5.57
C ARG A 114 -23.57 -16.46 4.36
N ARG A 115 -24.90 -16.63 4.38
CA ARG A 115 -25.80 -16.14 3.34
C ARG A 115 -25.67 -14.63 3.20
N VAL A 116 -25.76 -13.89 4.31
CA VAL A 116 -25.56 -12.43 4.34
C VAL A 116 -24.17 -12.05 3.84
N ARG A 117 -23.12 -12.78 4.26
CA ARG A 117 -21.75 -12.50 3.83
C ARG A 117 -21.52 -12.74 2.34
N TYR A 118 -22.02 -13.85 1.77
CA TYR A 118 -21.74 -14.23 0.38
C TYR A 118 -22.69 -13.61 -0.63
N LEU A 119 -23.97 -13.49 -0.29
CA LEU A 119 -25.03 -13.06 -1.22
C LEU A 119 -25.55 -11.66 -0.92
N GLY A 120 -25.35 -11.14 0.30
CA GLY A 120 -25.93 -9.87 0.72
C GLY A 120 -27.45 -9.87 0.56
N ASP A 121 -27.96 -8.86 -0.14
CA ASP A 121 -29.38 -8.68 -0.46
C ASP A 121 -29.79 -9.35 -1.79
N ARG A 122 -28.90 -10.12 -2.43
CA ARG A 122 -29.20 -10.78 -3.71
C ARG A 122 -30.30 -11.83 -3.54
N ALA A 123 -31.33 -11.75 -4.39
CA ALA A 123 -32.38 -12.74 -4.46
C ALA A 123 -31.84 -14.11 -4.92
N ARG A 124 -32.39 -15.19 -4.36
CA ARG A 124 -31.96 -16.56 -4.66
C ARG A 124 -32.51 -17.05 -5.99
N LEU A 125 -31.68 -17.78 -6.71
CA LEU A 125 -32.04 -18.42 -7.95
C LEU A 125 -32.91 -19.65 -7.66
N GLN A 126 -34.20 -19.54 -7.97
CA GLN A 126 -35.15 -20.63 -7.75
C GLN A 126 -34.88 -21.81 -8.71
N PRO A 127 -34.68 -23.05 -8.20
CA PRO A 127 -34.43 -24.21 -9.06
C PRO A 127 -35.65 -24.68 -9.86
N THR A 128 -36.85 -24.20 -9.51
CA THR A 128 -38.12 -24.71 -10.02
C THR A 128 -38.17 -24.68 -11.55
N GLY A 129 -38.39 -25.86 -12.16
CA GLY A 129 -38.49 -25.99 -13.62
C GLY A 129 -37.19 -25.83 -14.41
N ARG A 130 -36.02 -25.76 -13.75
CA ARG A 130 -34.70 -25.65 -14.38
C ARG A 130 -33.90 -26.95 -14.30
N THR A 131 -32.88 -27.08 -15.15
CA THR A 131 -31.84 -28.09 -14.98
C THR A 131 -30.80 -27.57 -13.97
N ALA A 132 -30.87 -28.05 -12.73
CA ALA A 132 -29.96 -27.64 -11.66
C ALA A 132 -28.64 -28.43 -11.71
N ILE A 133 -27.52 -27.73 -11.82
CA ILE A 133 -26.17 -28.29 -11.88
C ILE A 133 -25.47 -27.97 -10.55
N ILE A 134 -25.32 -28.98 -9.69
CA ILE A 134 -24.65 -28.86 -8.39
C ILE A 134 -23.16 -29.12 -8.61
N VAL A 135 -22.31 -28.20 -8.15
CA VAL A 135 -20.87 -28.22 -8.40
C VAL A 135 -20.07 -28.12 -7.10
N ASP A 136 -19.01 -28.93 -7.00
CA ASP A 136 -17.98 -28.87 -5.96
C ASP A 136 -16.59 -29.12 -6.55
N ASP A 137 -15.51 -28.82 -5.83
CA ASP A 137 -14.13 -29.08 -6.28
C ASP A 137 -13.70 -30.56 -6.18
N GLY A 138 -14.46 -31.36 -5.44
CA GLY A 138 -14.30 -32.80 -5.35
C GLY A 138 -15.19 -33.38 -4.26
N LEU A 139 -15.39 -34.71 -4.28
CA LEU A 139 -16.12 -35.38 -3.19
C LEU A 139 -15.21 -36.39 -2.51
N ALA A 140 -15.00 -36.23 -1.21
CA ALA A 140 -14.38 -37.26 -0.38
C ALA A 140 -15.43 -38.25 0.15
N THR A 141 -16.43 -37.75 0.88
CA THR A 141 -17.49 -38.57 1.49
C THR A 141 -18.87 -38.32 0.89
N GLY A 142 -19.05 -37.21 0.16
CA GLY A 142 -20.31 -36.88 -0.54
C GLY A 142 -21.45 -36.37 0.35
N ALA A 143 -21.29 -36.29 1.68
CA ALA A 143 -22.39 -35.96 2.60
C ALA A 143 -23.03 -34.57 2.32
N THR A 144 -22.20 -33.55 2.08
CA THR A 144 -22.66 -32.19 1.76
C THR A 144 -23.39 -32.14 0.42
N ALA A 145 -22.83 -32.79 -0.60
CA ALA A 145 -23.44 -32.89 -1.92
C ALA A 145 -24.77 -33.66 -1.89
N LYS A 146 -24.84 -34.76 -1.14
CA LYS A 146 -26.08 -35.52 -0.92
C LYS A 146 -27.20 -34.65 -0.36
N ALA A 147 -26.90 -33.86 0.67
CA ALA A 147 -27.87 -32.95 1.27
C ALA A 147 -28.32 -31.88 0.26
N ALA A 148 -27.39 -31.30 -0.50
CA ALA A 148 -27.69 -30.34 -1.56
C ALA A 148 -28.62 -30.93 -2.65
N LEU A 149 -28.35 -32.16 -3.11
CA LEU A 149 -29.16 -32.84 -4.12
C LEU A 149 -30.60 -33.09 -3.62
N ILE A 150 -30.75 -33.57 -2.39
CA ILE A 150 -32.07 -33.79 -1.77
C ILE A 150 -32.86 -32.48 -1.66
N ALA A 151 -32.20 -31.39 -1.26
CA ALA A 151 -32.82 -30.08 -1.11
C ALA A 151 -33.27 -29.50 -2.46
N ILE A 152 -32.39 -29.49 -3.47
CA ILE A 152 -32.70 -29.00 -4.82
C ILE A 152 -33.87 -29.79 -5.45
N LYS A 153 -33.92 -31.11 -5.23
CA LYS A 153 -35.04 -31.95 -5.71
C LYS A 153 -36.38 -31.51 -5.12
N ARG A 154 -36.40 -31.19 -3.82
CA ARG A 154 -37.60 -30.72 -3.13
C ARG A 154 -37.99 -29.28 -3.51
N GLN A 155 -37.04 -28.47 -3.96
CA GLN A 155 -37.28 -27.11 -4.48
C GLN A 155 -37.80 -27.10 -5.93
N GLY A 156 -38.04 -28.28 -6.53
CA GLY A 156 -38.75 -28.42 -7.81
C GLY A 156 -37.88 -28.35 -9.05
N ALA A 157 -36.58 -28.64 -8.96
CA ALA A 157 -35.72 -28.78 -10.14
C ALA A 157 -36.26 -29.83 -11.11
N ALA A 158 -36.30 -29.51 -12.41
CA ALA A 158 -36.81 -30.41 -13.45
C ALA A 158 -35.84 -31.55 -13.74
N ARG A 159 -34.54 -31.27 -13.63
CA ARG A 159 -33.46 -32.24 -13.77
C ARG A 159 -32.28 -31.81 -12.90
N ILE A 160 -31.60 -32.78 -12.30
CA ILE A 160 -30.51 -32.56 -11.35
C ILE A 160 -29.24 -33.22 -11.86
N ILE A 161 -28.19 -32.42 -12.03
CA ILE A 161 -26.87 -32.87 -12.46
C ILE A 161 -25.88 -32.57 -11.36
N LEU A 162 -25.12 -33.58 -10.94
CA LEU A 162 -23.96 -33.40 -10.08
C LEU A 162 -22.70 -33.36 -10.94
N ALA A 163 -21.97 -32.25 -10.97
CA ALA A 163 -20.74 -32.08 -11.75
C ALA A 163 -19.53 -31.89 -10.83
N ILE A 164 -18.62 -32.87 -10.83
CA ILE A 164 -17.52 -32.96 -9.86
C ILE A 164 -16.21 -33.35 -10.57
N PRO A 165 -15.06 -32.72 -10.26
CA PRO A 165 -13.79 -33.07 -10.90
C PRO A 165 -13.28 -34.47 -10.53
N ALA A 166 -13.26 -34.82 -9.24
CA ALA A 166 -12.77 -36.10 -8.75
C ALA A 166 -13.55 -36.62 -7.52
N ALA A 167 -13.79 -37.93 -7.45
CA ALA A 167 -14.47 -38.60 -6.33
C ALA A 167 -14.22 -40.12 -6.32
N PRO A 168 -14.38 -40.81 -5.16
CA PRO A 168 -14.38 -42.27 -5.08
C PRO A 168 -15.50 -42.91 -5.91
N GLU A 169 -15.23 -44.05 -6.55
CA GLU A 169 -16.25 -44.81 -7.31
C GLU A 169 -17.49 -45.17 -6.47
N GLU A 170 -17.27 -45.53 -5.20
CA GLU A 170 -18.33 -45.88 -4.24
C GLU A 170 -19.24 -44.68 -3.92
N THR A 171 -18.65 -43.52 -3.64
CA THR A 171 -19.40 -42.27 -3.42
C THR A 171 -20.20 -41.86 -4.65
N LEU A 172 -19.64 -42.02 -5.86
CA LEU A 172 -20.36 -41.75 -7.10
C LEU A 172 -21.54 -42.71 -7.31
N ALA A 173 -21.41 -43.98 -6.93
CA ALA A 173 -22.52 -44.94 -6.99
C ALA A 173 -23.67 -44.53 -6.07
N GLU A 174 -23.37 -44.02 -4.87
CA GLU A 174 -24.37 -43.47 -3.96
C GLU A 174 -25.03 -42.21 -4.52
N MET A 175 -24.26 -41.25 -5.06
CA MET A 175 -24.82 -39.99 -5.57
C MET A 175 -25.78 -40.17 -6.75
N ARG A 176 -25.61 -41.23 -7.55
CA ARG A 176 -26.53 -41.59 -8.66
C ARG A 176 -27.95 -41.93 -8.20
N GLN A 177 -28.18 -42.17 -6.91
CA GLN A 177 -29.52 -42.36 -6.35
C GLN A 177 -30.27 -41.03 -6.17
N TYR A 178 -29.54 -39.90 -6.13
CA TYR A 178 -30.08 -38.58 -5.79
C TYR A 178 -29.99 -37.55 -6.93
N ALA A 179 -29.10 -37.75 -7.90
CA ALA A 179 -28.99 -36.95 -9.11
C ALA A 179 -29.43 -37.75 -10.35
N ASP A 180 -30.07 -37.09 -11.32
CA ASP A 180 -30.45 -37.72 -12.60
C ASP A 180 -29.23 -38.01 -13.47
N LEU A 181 -28.15 -37.24 -13.28
CA LEU A 181 -26.87 -37.46 -13.93
C LEU A 181 -25.72 -37.06 -13.00
N VAL A 182 -24.68 -37.90 -12.96
CA VAL A 182 -23.42 -37.59 -12.27
C VAL A 182 -22.30 -37.52 -13.29
N VAL A 183 -21.71 -36.33 -13.46
CA VAL A 183 -20.57 -36.06 -14.34
C VAL A 183 -19.32 -35.96 -13.48
N CYS A 184 -18.46 -36.97 -13.57
CA CYS A 184 -17.16 -37.00 -12.90
C CYS A 184 -16.03 -37.14 -13.92
N LEU A 185 -15.01 -36.26 -13.85
CA LEU A 185 -13.85 -36.36 -14.76
C LEU A 185 -12.94 -37.52 -14.35
N HIS A 186 -12.70 -37.69 -13.05
CA HIS A 186 -11.80 -38.70 -12.50
C HIS A 186 -12.44 -39.51 -11.36
N PRO A 187 -13.17 -40.59 -11.68
CA PRO A 187 -13.56 -41.60 -10.70
C PRO A 187 -12.32 -42.38 -10.23
N ALA A 188 -12.09 -42.43 -8.91
CA ALA A 188 -10.91 -43.07 -8.34
C ALA A 188 -11.25 -44.31 -7.50
N ARG A 189 -10.53 -45.41 -7.72
CA ARG A 189 -10.59 -46.62 -6.87
C ARG A 189 -9.76 -46.48 -5.59
N HIS A 190 -8.69 -45.70 -5.65
CA HIS A 190 -7.84 -45.38 -4.50
C HIS A 190 -7.86 -43.87 -4.31
N PHE A 191 -8.59 -43.39 -3.31
CA PHE A 191 -8.82 -41.97 -3.08
C PHE A 191 -8.12 -41.53 -1.79
N GLN A 192 -7.14 -40.63 -1.92
CA GLN A 192 -6.38 -40.10 -0.77
C GLN A 192 -6.92 -38.76 -0.26
N GLY A 193 -7.65 -38.02 -1.10
CA GLY A 193 -8.20 -36.70 -0.78
C GLY A 193 -8.42 -35.89 -2.07
N VAL A 194 -9.29 -34.88 -2.00
CA VAL A 194 -9.60 -34.02 -3.17
C VAL A 194 -8.35 -33.29 -3.67
N GLY A 195 -7.56 -32.72 -2.75
CA GLY A 195 -6.36 -31.96 -3.10
C GLY A 195 -5.29 -32.75 -3.87
N ALA A 196 -5.26 -34.09 -3.78
CA ALA A 196 -4.31 -34.92 -4.51
C ALA A 196 -4.49 -34.88 -6.04
N PHE A 197 -5.62 -34.37 -6.53
CA PHE A 197 -5.91 -34.23 -7.95
C PHE A 197 -5.50 -32.87 -8.53
N TYR A 198 -5.11 -31.91 -7.68
CA TYR A 198 -4.82 -30.53 -8.05
C TYR A 198 -3.36 -30.17 -7.80
N SER A 199 -2.73 -29.43 -8.72
CA SER A 199 -1.39 -28.87 -8.51
C SER A 199 -1.42 -27.67 -7.55
N ASP A 200 -2.43 -26.82 -7.69
CA ASP A 200 -2.78 -25.75 -6.74
C ASP A 200 -4.15 -26.05 -6.10
N PHE A 201 -4.10 -26.34 -4.79
CA PHE A 201 -5.28 -26.55 -3.96
C PHE A 201 -5.25 -25.65 -2.72
N HIS A 202 -4.89 -24.36 -2.89
CA HIS A 202 -4.93 -23.40 -1.79
C HIS A 202 -6.34 -23.27 -1.20
N GLN A 203 -6.41 -22.82 0.05
CA GLN A 203 -7.69 -22.67 0.73
C GLN A 203 -8.30 -21.30 0.45
N LEU A 204 -9.44 -21.29 -0.23
CA LEU A 204 -10.16 -20.06 -0.56
C LEU A 204 -10.65 -19.34 0.70
N THR A 205 -10.46 -18.03 0.71
CA THR A 205 -11.05 -17.08 1.66
C THR A 205 -12.50 -16.76 1.31
N ASP A 206 -13.21 -16.13 2.25
CA ASP A 206 -14.57 -15.68 2.00
C ASP A 206 -14.57 -14.54 0.96
N GLU A 207 -13.57 -13.67 0.98
CA GLU A 207 -13.38 -12.55 0.06
C GLU A 207 -13.15 -13.02 -1.38
N GLU A 208 -12.27 -14.00 -1.60
CA GLU A 208 -12.03 -14.60 -2.93
C GLU A 208 -13.30 -15.27 -3.47
N THR A 209 -14.03 -15.98 -2.60
CA THR A 209 -15.30 -16.62 -2.95
C THR A 209 -16.33 -15.58 -3.42
N ILE A 210 -16.43 -14.45 -2.70
CA ILE A 210 -17.33 -13.34 -3.06
C ILE A 210 -16.89 -12.69 -4.38
N GLY A 211 -15.58 -12.49 -4.59
CA GLY A 211 -15.03 -11.96 -5.83
C GLY A 211 -15.41 -12.80 -7.05
N LEU A 212 -15.24 -14.12 -6.95
CA LEU A 212 -15.59 -15.07 -8.01
C LEU A 212 -17.11 -15.11 -8.29
N LEU A 213 -17.95 -15.02 -7.26
CA LEU A 213 -19.41 -14.93 -7.43
C LEU A 213 -19.82 -13.65 -8.15
N ARG A 214 -19.28 -12.50 -7.73
CA ARG A 214 -19.54 -11.20 -8.38
C ARG A 214 -19.11 -11.20 -9.84
N GLN A 215 -17.97 -11.82 -10.14
CA GLN A 215 -17.50 -12.01 -11.50
C GLN A 215 -18.49 -12.85 -12.33
N GLY A 216 -18.97 -13.98 -11.81
CA GLY A 216 -19.96 -14.81 -12.49
C GLY A 216 -21.29 -14.10 -12.74
N TRP A 217 -21.72 -13.26 -11.79
CA TRP A 217 -22.94 -12.46 -11.92
C TRP A 217 -22.81 -11.33 -12.95
N ALA A 218 -21.64 -10.71 -13.06
CA ALA A 218 -21.39 -9.67 -14.06
C ALA A 218 -21.38 -10.24 -15.49
N GLU A 219 -20.81 -11.43 -15.67
CA GLU A 219 -20.58 -12.01 -17.01
C GLU A 219 -21.79 -12.75 -17.59
N THR A 220 -22.70 -13.25 -16.76
CA THR A 220 -23.87 -14.04 -17.20
C THR A 220 -25.07 -13.20 -17.63
N GLY A 221 -24.93 -11.87 -17.67
CA GLY A 221 -25.98 -10.98 -18.18
C GLY A 221 -27.22 -10.88 -17.28
N GLU A 222 -27.18 -11.43 -16.06
CA GLU A 222 -28.13 -11.12 -14.98
C GLU A 222 -27.78 -9.80 -14.28
N ALA A 223 -27.24 -8.85 -15.05
CA ALA A 223 -27.27 -7.45 -14.69
C ALA A 223 -28.69 -6.96 -14.96
N GLU A 224 -29.61 -7.19 -14.03
CA GLU A 224 -30.77 -6.31 -13.97
C GLU A 224 -30.27 -4.90 -13.67
N SER A 225 -30.61 -4.00 -14.59
CA SER A 225 -30.34 -2.57 -14.56
C SER A 225 -30.63 -1.97 -13.18
N GLY A 226 -29.60 -1.40 -12.55
CA GLY A 226 -29.73 -0.61 -11.34
C GLY A 226 -28.35 -0.21 -10.88
N SER A 227 -28.05 1.08 -10.97
CA SER A 227 -26.86 1.72 -10.40
C SER A 227 -26.35 1.06 -9.12
N ALA A 228 -25.06 0.72 -9.09
CA ALA A 228 -24.47 0.04 -7.94
C ALA A 228 -24.28 1.03 -6.79
N ARG A 229 -25.33 1.21 -5.97
CA ARG A 229 -25.17 1.76 -4.62
C ARG A 229 -24.60 0.65 -3.74
N ARG A 230 -23.41 0.85 -3.18
CA ARG A 230 -22.76 -0.07 -2.24
C ARG A 230 -22.26 0.67 -1.00
N GLN A 231 -22.38 0.03 0.14
CA GLN A 231 -21.74 0.51 1.36
C GLN A 231 -20.27 0.06 1.36
N ILE A 232 -19.38 0.96 1.74
CA ILE A 232 -17.93 0.77 1.78
C ILE A 232 -17.40 1.12 3.17
N ALA A 233 -16.20 0.65 3.47
CA ALA A 233 -15.47 1.01 4.68
C ALA A 233 -14.09 1.52 4.26
N VAL A 234 -13.82 2.81 4.47
CA VAL A 234 -12.54 3.44 4.12
C VAL A 234 -11.50 3.08 5.20
N PRO A 235 -10.40 2.38 4.86
CA PRO A 235 -9.31 2.08 5.79
C PRO A 235 -8.49 3.35 6.12
N PRO A 236 -7.72 3.37 7.23
CA PRO A 236 -7.49 2.27 8.18
C PRO A 236 -8.57 2.15 9.26
N LEU A 237 -9.37 3.19 9.51
CA LEU A 237 -10.34 3.22 10.61
C LEU A 237 -11.68 2.53 10.29
N GLY A 238 -11.92 2.19 9.03
CA GLY A 238 -13.18 1.59 8.59
C GLY A 238 -14.33 2.60 8.56
N LEU A 239 -14.09 3.83 8.09
CA LEU A 239 -15.12 4.87 7.99
C LEU A 239 -16.21 4.43 7.02
N VAL A 240 -17.45 4.41 7.49
CA VAL A 240 -18.57 3.87 6.71
C VAL A 240 -19.01 4.90 5.67
N GLY A 241 -19.03 4.49 4.40
CA GLY A 241 -19.49 5.33 3.29
C GLY A 241 -20.54 4.64 2.43
N ASP A 242 -21.42 5.42 1.83
CA ASP A 242 -22.35 4.98 0.79
C ASP A 242 -21.82 5.48 -0.56
N LEU A 243 -21.27 4.57 -1.37
CA LEU A 243 -20.82 4.83 -2.72
C LEU A 243 -21.93 4.50 -3.71
N TYR A 244 -22.21 5.42 -4.63
CA TYR A 244 -23.02 5.17 -5.80
C TYR A 244 -22.17 5.40 -7.05
N VAL A 245 -22.15 4.41 -7.94
CA VAL A 245 -21.47 4.50 -9.24
C VAL A 245 -22.52 4.33 -10.35
N PRO A 246 -22.82 5.37 -11.16
CA PRO A 246 -23.64 5.21 -12.36
C PRO A 246 -22.91 4.39 -13.43
N PRO A 247 -23.60 3.85 -14.44
CA PRO A 247 -22.99 2.99 -15.47
C PRO A 247 -21.88 3.64 -16.31
N ASP A 248 -21.91 4.98 -16.48
CA ASP A 248 -20.92 5.76 -17.20
C ASP A 248 -20.57 7.01 -16.37
N PRO A 249 -19.76 6.84 -15.30
CA PRO A 249 -19.51 7.92 -14.36
C PRO A 249 -18.56 8.96 -14.97
N ARG A 250 -18.97 10.23 -14.94
CA ARG A 250 -18.18 11.35 -15.49
C ARG A 250 -17.14 11.90 -14.51
N GLY A 251 -17.35 11.67 -13.23
CA GLY A 251 -16.59 12.22 -12.12
C GLY A 251 -17.13 11.66 -10.80
N VAL A 252 -16.32 11.75 -9.75
CA VAL A 252 -16.69 11.29 -8.41
C VAL A 252 -16.76 12.46 -7.46
N ILE A 253 -17.84 12.55 -6.68
CA ILE A 253 -18.08 13.64 -5.73
C ILE A 253 -18.08 13.07 -4.32
N LEU A 254 -17.10 13.49 -3.52
CA LEU A 254 -16.97 13.14 -2.11
C LEU A 254 -17.67 14.19 -1.24
N PHE A 255 -18.60 13.74 -0.41
CA PHE A 255 -19.39 14.61 0.47
C PHE A 255 -18.75 14.75 1.84
N ALA A 256 -18.48 15.99 2.24
CA ALA A 256 -18.13 16.39 3.59
C ALA A 256 -19.36 16.96 4.31
N HIS A 257 -19.96 16.17 5.19
CA HIS A 257 -21.15 16.59 5.92
C HIS A 257 -20.83 17.57 7.06
N GLY A 258 -21.83 18.37 7.44
CA GLY A 258 -21.70 19.38 8.49
C GLY A 258 -21.80 18.82 9.91
N SER A 259 -21.64 19.72 10.89
CA SER A 259 -21.63 19.36 12.30
C SER A 259 -22.96 18.76 12.76
N GLY A 260 -22.93 17.53 13.29
CA GLY A 260 -24.12 16.81 13.76
C GLY A 260 -24.90 16.11 12.65
N SER A 261 -24.31 16.00 11.46
CA SER A 261 -24.84 15.24 10.33
C SER A 261 -23.99 14.00 10.06
N SER A 262 -24.47 13.14 9.16
CA SER A 262 -23.82 11.89 8.79
C SER A 262 -24.06 11.63 7.30
N ARG A 263 -23.54 10.53 6.77
CA ARG A 263 -23.85 10.03 5.43
C ARG A 263 -25.35 9.84 5.18
N LEU A 264 -26.15 9.70 6.26
CA LEU A 264 -27.61 9.53 6.21
C LEU A 264 -28.38 10.86 6.12
N SER A 265 -27.70 12.00 5.96
CA SER A 265 -28.32 13.31 5.84
C SER A 265 -29.32 13.37 4.67
N PRO A 266 -30.63 13.60 4.92
CA PRO A 266 -31.63 13.65 3.84
C PRO A 266 -31.33 14.72 2.79
N ARG A 267 -30.76 15.86 3.22
CA ARG A 267 -30.36 16.95 2.33
C ARG A 267 -29.20 16.56 1.42
N ASN A 268 -28.14 15.94 1.96
CA ASN A 268 -27.01 15.53 1.14
C ASN A 268 -27.38 14.33 0.25
N ALA A 269 -28.25 13.43 0.72
CA ALA A 269 -28.80 12.36 -0.10
C ALA A 269 -29.63 12.89 -1.28
N ALA A 270 -30.44 13.95 -1.08
CA ALA A 270 -31.19 14.60 -2.16
C ALA A 270 -30.27 15.26 -3.21
N VAL A 271 -29.22 15.95 -2.75
CA VAL A 271 -28.19 16.54 -3.62
C VAL A 271 -27.47 15.43 -4.40
N ALA A 272 -27.01 14.38 -3.71
CA ALA A 272 -26.34 13.24 -4.32
C ALA A 272 -27.22 12.55 -5.36
N HIS A 273 -28.50 12.32 -5.07
CA HIS A 273 -29.44 11.72 -6.01
C HIS A 273 -29.57 12.55 -7.31
N THR A 274 -29.60 13.88 -7.20
CA THR A 274 -29.64 14.77 -8.36
C THR A 274 -28.34 14.70 -9.17
N LEU A 275 -27.18 14.65 -8.50
CA LEU A 275 -25.88 14.48 -9.16
C LEU A 275 -25.73 13.09 -9.81
N ASN A 276 -26.26 12.05 -9.18
CA ASN A 276 -26.32 10.70 -9.72
C ASN A 276 -27.15 10.63 -10.99
N ALA A 277 -28.31 11.30 -11.02
CA ALA A 277 -29.15 11.40 -12.21
C ALA A 277 -28.45 12.14 -13.37
N GLN A 278 -27.42 12.92 -13.08
CA GLN A 278 -26.59 13.62 -14.07
C GLN A 278 -25.29 12.88 -14.43
N GLY A 279 -25.11 11.64 -13.95
CA GLY A 279 -23.98 10.78 -14.29
C GLY A 279 -22.74 10.95 -13.40
N PHE A 280 -22.86 11.55 -12.21
CA PHE A 280 -21.76 11.58 -11.23
C PHE A 280 -21.83 10.39 -10.28
N ALA A 281 -20.66 9.78 -10.02
CA ALA A 281 -20.47 8.93 -8.86
C ALA A 281 -20.48 9.80 -7.60
N THR A 282 -21.02 9.30 -6.50
CA THR A 282 -21.07 10.04 -5.24
C THR A 282 -20.69 9.14 -4.09
N LEU A 283 -19.81 9.64 -3.21
CA LEU A 283 -19.45 8.99 -1.96
C LEU A 283 -19.93 9.85 -0.79
N LEU A 284 -20.93 9.36 -0.05
CA LEU A 284 -21.37 9.95 1.21
C LEU A 284 -20.68 9.21 2.35
N LEU A 285 -19.75 9.87 3.04
CA LEU A 285 -18.90 9.25 4.05
C LEU A 285 -19.22 9.78 5.44
N ASP A 286 -19.21 8.91 6.45
CA ASP A 286 -19.11 9.35 7.85
C ASP A 286 -17.67 9.73 8.18
N LEU A 287 -17.41 11.03 8.39
CA LEU A 287 -16.06 11.55 8.64
C LEU A 287 -15.52 11.20 10.03
N LEU A 288 -16.30 10.60 10.91
CA LEU A 288 -15.89 10.20 12.25
C LEU A 288 -16.38 8.77 12.51
N THR A 289 -15.57 7.98 13.20
CA THR A 289 -16.00 6.68 13.72
C THR A 289 -17.09 6.84 14.78
N GLU A 290 -17.82 5.77 15.07
CA GLU A 290 -18.85 5.77 16.13
C GLU A 290 -18.28 6.15 17.51
N LYS A 291 -17.00 5.85 17.77
CA LYS A 291 -16.31 6.24 19.00
C LYS A 291 -15.99 7.72 19.03
N GLU A 292 -15.43 8.26 17.95
CA GLU A 292 -15.07 9.68 17.84
C GLU A 292 -16.31 10.58 17.85
N ALA A 293 -17.41 10.14 17.23
CA ALA A 293 -18.67 10.89 17.17
C ALA A 293 -19.33 11.10 18.55
N LYS A 294 -18.91 10.36 19.59
CA LYS A 294 -19.37 10.58 20.97
C LYS A 294 -18.85 11.89 21.57
N ASP A 295 -17.67 12.34 21.15
CA ASP A 295 -17.15 13.64 21.53
C ASP A 295 -17.56 14.69 20.49
N ARG A 296 -18.47 15.58 20.90
CA ARG A 296 -19.00 16.63 20.03
C ARG A 296 -17.94 17.65 19.60
N ARG A 297 -16.77 17.71 20.25
CA ARG A 297 -15.67 18.61 19.86
C ARG A 297 -15.08 18.21 18.51
N ASN A 298 -14.98 16.91 18.24
CA ASN A 298 -14.41 16.36 16.99
C ASN A 298 -15.16 16.80 15.74
N VAL A 299 -16.45 17.08 15.89
CA VAL A 299 -17.33 17.52 14.82
C VAL A 299 -17.03 18.97 14.37
N PHE A 300 -16.30 19.73 15.19
CA PHE A 300 -15.82 21.08 14.89
C PHE A 300 -14.30 21.12 14.64
N ASP A 301 -13.63 19.97 14.70
CA ASP A 301 -12.20 19.84 14.44
C ASP A 301 -11.96 19.75 12.93
N ILE A 302 -11.70 20.90 12.31
CA ILE A 302 -11.55 21.01 10.86
C ILE A 302 -10.34 20.24 10.32
N PRO A 303 -9.15 20.29 10.96
CA PRO A 303 -8.02 19.43 10.61
C PRO A 303 -8.37 17.94 10.61
N LEU A 304 -9.00 17.43 11.67
CA LEU A 304 -9.42 16.03 11.76
C LEU A 304 -10.38 15.65 10.62
N LEU A 305 -11.40 16.47 10.35
CA LEU A 305 -12.35 16.21 9.28
C LEU A 305 -11.70 16.28 7.88
N ALA A 306 -10.68 17.13 7.70
CA ALA A 306 -9.93 17.21 6.45
C ALA A 306 -9.06 15.97 6.23
N GLU A 307 -8.38 15.47 7.27
CA GLU A 307 -7.61 14.22 7.22
C GLU A 307 -8.49 13.05 6.73
N ARG A 308 -9.71 12.96 7.24
CA ARG A 308 -10.69 11.92 6.87
C ARG A 308 -11.11 12.01 5.40
N LEU A 309 -11.17 13.22 4.84
CA LEU A 309 -11.40 13.44 3.41
C LEU A 309 -10.17 13.05 2.57
N LEU A 310 -8.95 13.24 3.08
CA LEU A 310 -7.72 12.78 2.42
C LEU A 310 -7.66 11.25 2.36
N GLU A 311 -7.95 10.57 3.47
CA GLU A 311 -8.05 9.10 3.52
C GLU A 311 -9.06 8.58 2.49
N ALA A 312 -10.22 9.23 2.40
CA ALA A 312 -11.26 8.88 1.43
C ALA A 312 -10.85 9.16 -0.02
N ALA A 313 -10.13 10.27 -0.29
CA ALA A 313 -9.61 10.57 -1.61
C ALA A 313 -8.56 9.54 -2.07
N ILE A 314 -7.69 9.10 -1.17
CA ILE A 314 -6.72 8.02 -1.41
C ILE A 314 -7.46 6.71 -1.71
N TRP A 315 -8.48 6.37 -0.91
CA TRP A 315 -9.29 5.18 -1.14
C TRP A 315 -10.03 5.21 -2.47
N ILE A 316 -10.61 6.34 -2.87
CA ILE A 316 -11.26 6.52 -4.19
C ILE A 316 -10.27 6.18 -5.32
N ARG A 317 -9.02 6.64 -5.23
CA ARG A 317 -7.98 6.35 -6.22
C ARG A 317 -7.55 4.87 -6.26
N ALA A 318 -7.87 4.10 -5.23
CA ALA A 318 -7.62 2.65 -5.17
C ALA A 318 -8.81 1.82 -5.66
N GLU A 319 -9.98 2.43 -5.92
CA GLU A 319 -11.21 1.70 -6.24
C GLU A 319 -11.39 1.54 -7.78
N PRO A 320 -11.39 0.32 -8.33
CA PRO A 320 -11.23 0.08 -9.78
C PRO A 320 -12.26 0.73 -10.71
N ASP A 321 -13.48 0.98 -10.26
CA ASP A 321 -14.55 1.57 -11.07
C ASP A 321 -14.66 3.10 -10.96
N ILE A 322 -13.85 3.73 -10.11
CA ILE A 322 -13.82 5.19 -9.92
C ILE A 322 -12.41 5.80 -9.82
N ALA A 323 -11.35 5.00 -9.92
CA ALA A 323 -9.96 5.41 -9.69
C ALA A 323 -9.49 6.57 -10.60
N ASP A 324 -9.87 6.53 -11.88
CA ASP A 324 -9.43 7.50 -12.90
C ASP A 324 -10.38 8.70 -13.03
N LEU A 325 -11.43 8.78 -12.20
CA LEU A 325 -12.44 9.82 -12.29
C LEU A 325 -11.97 11.13 -11.67
N PRO A 326 -12.27 12.29 -12.28
CA PRO A 326 -11.98 13.58 -11.67
C PRO A 326 -12.74 13.70 -10.34
N LEU A 327 -12.01 14.01 -9.27
CA LEU A 327 -12.54 14.14 -7.91
C LEU A 327 -13.08 15.55 -7.64
N GLY A 328 -14.34 15.64 -7.24
CA GLY A 328 -14.97 16.84 -6.69
C GLY A 328 -15.24 16.71 -5.20
N LEU A 329 -15.13 17.82 -4.46
CA LEU A 329 -15.51 17.87 -3.05
C LEU A 329 -16.79 18.69 -2.87
N PHE A 330 -17.77 18.14 -2.15
CA PHE A 330 -18.98 18.85 -1.75
C PHE A 330 -19.04 19.00 -0.23
N GLY A 331 -18.81 20.21 0.27
CA GLY A 331 -18.81 20.53 1.69
C GLY A 331 -20.08 21.26 2.14
N ALA A 332 -20.71 20.76 3.20
CA ALA A 332 -21.87 21.39 3.82
C ALA A 332 -21.56 21.90 5.22
N SER A 333 -22.01 23.12 5.57
CA SER A 333 -21.78 23.74 6.89
C SER A 333 -20.27 23.69 7.29
N THR A 334 -19.91 23.11 8.44
CA THR A 334 -18.49 22.94 8.86
C THR A 334 -17.68 22.04 7.91
N GLY A 335 -18.32 21.07 7.24
CA GLY A 335 -17.68 20.22 6.23
C GLY A 335 -17.15 21.01 5.03
N ALA A 336 -17.61 22.24 4.80
CA ALA A 336 -16.99 23.12 3.82
C ALA A 336 -15.59 23.60 4.22
N GLY A 337 -15.34 23.85 5.51
CA GLY A 337 -14.00 24.17 5.99
C GLY A 337 -13.06 22.99 5.78
N ALA A 338 -13.52 21.78 6.11
CA ALA A 338 -12.77 20.55 5.91
C ALA A 338 -12.49 20.27 4.43
N ALA A 339 -13.48 20.45 3.55
CA ALA A 339 -13.30 20.28 2.11
C ALA A 339 -12.30 21.29 1.52
N MET A 340 -12.31 22.55 1.99
CA MET A 340 -11.33 23.55 1.57
C MET A 340 -9.92 23.23 2.05
N LEU A 341 -9.79 22.78 3.30
CA LEU A 341 -8.50 22.38 3.86
C LEU A 341 -7.95 21.15 3.12
N ALA A 342 -8.77 20.12 2.90
CA ALA A 342 -8.38 18.94 2.12
C ALA A 342 -8.01 19.30 0.66
N ALA A 343 -8.73 20.23 0.03
CA ALA A 343 -8.39 20.70 -1.32
C ALA A 343 -7.06 21.49 -1.37
N ALA A 344 -6.67 22.17 -0.29
CA ALA A 344 -5.37 22.82 -0.19
C ALA A 344 -4.23 21.79 -0.07
N GLU A 345 -4.46 20.69 0.65
CA GLU A 345 -3.47 19.61 0.84
C GLU A 345 -3.26 18.75 -0.42
N LEU A 346 -4.33 18.46 -1.17
CA LEU A 346 -4.26 17.61 -2.36
C LEU A 346 -3.62 18.28 -3.59
N LEU A 347 -3.19 19.55 -3.49
CA LEU A 347 -2.35 20.32 -4.44
C LEU A 347 -2.62 20.16 -5.97
N GLY A 348 -3.82 19.77 -6.39
CA GLY A 348 -4.19 19.52 -7.79
C GLY A 348 -5.01 18.24 -8.01
N GLY A 349 -5.06 17.34 -7.03
CA GLY A 349 -5.87 16.11 -7.05
C GLY A 349 -7.38 16.32 -6.87
N VAL A 350 -7.84 17.57 -6.73
CA VAL A 350 -9.27 17.94 -6.66
C VAL A 350 -9.59 18.84 -7.84
N ALA A 351 -10.51 18.40 -8.70
CA ALA A 351 -10.92 19.11 -9.90
C ALA A 351 -11.94 20.22 -9.62
N ALA A 352 -12.74 20.12 -8.55
CA ALA A 352 -13.68 21.18 -8.14
C ALA A 352 -14.11 21.09 -6.68
N VAL A 353 -14.43 22.23 -6.06
CA VAL A 353 -15.02 22.30 -4.71
C VAL A 353 -16.34 23.08 -4.74
N VAL A 354 -17.35 22.55 -4.06
CA VAL A 354 -18.61 23.27 -3.79
C VAL A 354 -18.84 23.36 -2.28
N SER A 355 -19.10 24.56 -1.79
CA SER A 355 -19.48 24.85 -0.41
C SER A 355 -20.95 25.29 -0.34
N ARG A 356 -21.82 24.53 0.34
CA ARG A 356 -23.25 24.87 0.50
C ARG A 356 -23.56 25.29 1.94
N GLY A 357 -23.94 26.55 2.13
CA GLY A 357 -24.23 27.14 3.45
C GLY A 357 -23.06 26.95 4.41
N GLY A 358 -21.85 26.90 3.85
CA GLY A 358 -20.66 26.40 4.53
C GLY A 358 -19.88 27.48 5.25
N ARG A 359 -18.92 27.04 6.06
CA ARG A 359 -17.93 27.89 6.73
C ARG A 359 -16.53 27.66 6.15
N PRO A 360 -16.29 28.00 4.86
CA PRO A 360 -14.98 27.83 4.22
C PRO A 360 -13.90 28.67 4.91
N ASP A 361 -14.28 29.76 5.58
CA ASP A 361 -13.40 30.60 6.41
C ASP A 361 -12.66 29.81 7.49
N LEU A 362 -13.19 28.66 7.93
CA LEU A 362 -12.54 27.80 8.93
C LEU A 362 -11.27 27.10 8.41
N ALA A 363 -11.03 27.06 7.10
CA ALA A 363 -9.73 26.63 6.56
C ALA A 363 -8.62 27.68 6.80
N GLY A 364 -8.97 28.86 7.31
CA GLY A 364 -8.01 29.86 7.76
C GLY A 364 -7.08 30.35 6.65
N PRO A 365 -5.78 30.58 6.94
CA PRO A 365 -4.81 31.06 5.96
C PRO A 365 -4.65 30.17 4.72
N ARG A 366 -4.93 28.87 4.86
CA ARG A 366 -4.75 27.86 3.81
C ARG A 366 -5.75 27.96 2.66
N LEU A 367 -6.80 28.78 2.81
CA LEU A 367 -7.65 29.17 1.68
C LEU A 367 -6.83 29.74 0.50
N ALA A 368 -5.73 30.43 0.77
CA ALA A 368 -4.86 30.97 -0.28
C ALA A 368 -4.12 29.90 -1.10
N GLU A 369 -4.07 28.66 -0.61
CA GLU A 369 -3.39 27.52 -1.24
C GLU A 369 -4.34 26.66 -2.10
N VAL A 370 -5.66 26.81 -1.93
CA VAL A 370 -6.66 26.07 -2.71
C VAL A 370 -6.52 26.41 -4.19
N ARG A 371 -6.21 25.40 -5.00
CA ARG A 371 -6.08 25.51 -6.47
C ARG A 371 -7.36 25.13 -7.21
N ALA A 372 -8.17 24.26 -6.62
CA ALA A 372 -9.39 23.75 -7.23
C ALA A 372 -10.43 24.88 -7.43
N PRO A 373 -11.04 25.00 -8.62
CA PRO A 373 -12.15 25.91 -8.85
C PRO A 373 -13.26 25.74 -7.81
N SER A 374 -13.58 26.83 -7.11
CA SER A 374 -14.40 26.80 -5.89
C SER A 374 -15.67 27.63 -6.00
N LEU A 375 -16.83 26.98 -5.81
CA LEU A 375 -18.14 27.63 -5.74
C LEU A 375 -18.65 27.70 -4.29
N LEU A 376 -18.97 28.90 -3.83
CA LEU A 376 -19.60 29.16 -2.54
C LEU A 376 -21.09 29.48 -2.76
N ILE A 377 -21.99 28.71 -2.16
CA ILE A 377 -23.45 28.88 -2.26
C ILE A 377 -23.99 29.22 -0.87
N VAL A 378 -24.65 30.37 -0.72
CA VAL A 378 -25.15 30.85 0.58
C VAL A 378 -26.59 31.32 0.47
N GLY A 379 -27.40 31.07 1.50
CA GLY A 379 -28.75 31.62 1.60
C GLY A 379 -28.73 33.12 1.86
N GLY A 380 -29.59 33.88 1.17
CA GLY A 380 -29.64 35.34 1.25
C GLY A 380 -30.05 35.88 2.62
N ASP A 381 -30.80 35.08 3.39
CA ASP A 381 -31.23 35.45 4.74
C ASP A 381 -30.23 35.02 5.83
N ASP A 382 -29.25 34.18 5.48
CA ASP A 382 -28.11 33.84 6.35
C ASP A 382 -27.01 34.92 6.24
N ARG A 383 -27.32 36.10 6.77
CA ARG A 383 -26.44 37.28 6.67
C ARG A 383 -25.07 37.07 7.30
N GLN A 384 -24.98 36.23 8.34
CA GLN A 384 -23.73 35.94 9.03
C GLN A 384 -22.82 35.06 8.18
N VAL A 385 -23.32 33.92 7.70
CA VAL A 385 -22.53 33.02 6.84
C VAL A 385 -22.22 33.67 5.50
N LEU A 386 -23.09 34.54 4.99
CA LEU A 386 -22.83 35.32 3.78
C LEU A 386 -21.63 36.27 3.95
N ALA A 387 -21.51 36.95 5.10
CA ALA A 387 -20.37 37.81 5.39
C ALA A 387 -19.06 37.00 5.46
N LEU A 388 -19.09 35.83 6.10
CA LEU A 388 -17.93 34.94 6.24
C LEU A 388 -17.51 34.33 4.90
N ASN A 389 -18.47 33.96 4.04
CA ASN A 389 -18.19 33.49 2.69
C ASN A 389 -17.62 34.60 1.79
N ARG A 390 -17.99 35.87 1.99
CA ARG A 390 -17.33 37.00 1.30
C ARG A 390 -15.88 37.16 1.73
N GLN A 391 -15.57 36.95 3.02
CA GLN A 391 -14.19 36.95 3.52
C GLN A 391 -13.38 35.79 2.95
N ALA A 392 -13.92 34.57 3.00
CA ALA A 392 -13.28 33.39 2.43
C ALA A 392 -13.08 33.53 0.92
N LEU A 393 -14.09 34.06 0.21
CA LEU A 393 -13.99 34.36 -1.22
C LEU A 393 -12.80 35.26 -1.48
N ALA A 394 -12.58 36.34 -0.69
CA ALA A 394 -11.44 37.24 -0.87
C ALA A 394 -10.07 36.57 -0.66
N ALA A 395 -9.98 35.57 0.22
CA ALA A 395 -8.74 34.84 0.53
C ALA A 395 -8.33 33.80 -0.54
N LEU A 396 -9.30 33.20 -1.25
CA LEU A 396 -9.04 32.21 -2.32
C LEU A 396 -8.20 32.80 -3.47
N LYS A 397 -7.30 32.03 -4.08
CA LYS A 397 -6.52 32.49 -5.25
C LYS A 397 -6.87 31.79 -6.57
N CYS A 398 -7.65 30.71 -6.49
CA CYS A 398 -8.16 29.96 -7.64
C CYS A 398 -9.35 30.67 -8.31
N GLU A 399 -9.85 30.06 -9.40
CA GLU A 399 -11.16 30.42 -9.93
C GLU A 399 -12.23 30.21 -8.85
N ARG A 400 -13.02 31.26 -8.61
CA ARG A 400 -13.89 31.35 -7.44
C ARG A 400 -15.17 32.09 -7.76
N LEU A 401 -16.28 31.59 -7.24
CA LEU A 401 -17.59 32.20 -7.45
C LEU A 401 -18.43 32.14 -6.17
N LEU A 402 -19.15 33.22 -5.85
CA LEU A 402 -20.14 33.25 -4.78
C LEU A 402 -21.53 33.40 -5.39
N LYS A 403 -22.43 32.47 -5.09
CA LYS A 403 -23.84 32.50 -5.48
C LYS A 403 -24.72 32.62 -4.24
N ILE A 404 -25.75 33.46 -4.35
CA ILE A 404 -26.69 33.73 -3.26
C ILE A 404 -28.06 33.18 -3.68
N VAL A 405 -28.65 32.33 -2.85
CA VAL A 405 -30.03 31.84 -3.04
C VAL A 405 -30.96 32.81 -2.31
N PRO A 406 -31.81 33.57 -3.02
CA PRO A 406 -32.65 34.59 -2.40
C PRO A 406 -33.67 33.98 -1.43
N ASN A 407 -33.94 34.66 -0.31
CA ASN A 407 -34.91 34.25 0.72
C ASN A 407 -34.66 32.87 1.35
N ALA A 408 -33.44 32.35 1.26
CA ALA A 408 -33.07 31.07 1.87
C ALA A 408 -32.28 31.28 3.17
N THR A 409 -32.58 30.47 4.17
CA THR A 409 -31.85 30.41 5.45
C THR A 409 -30.71 29.38 5.41
N HIS A 410 -30.02 29.17 6.53
CA HIS A 410 -28.80 28.37 6.65
C HIS A 410 -28.87 26.97 6.02
N LEU A 411 -30.04 26.31 6.13
CA LEU A 411 -30.23 24.92 5.72
C LEU A 411 -30.99 24.77 4.39
N PHE A 412 -31.38 25.88 3.73
CA PHE A 412 -32.13 25.89 2.47
C PHE A 412 -33.46 25.10 2.57
N GLU A 413 -34.21 25.28 3.65
CA GLU A 413 -35.48 24.56 3.91
C GLU A 413 -36.68 25.20 3.20
N GLU A 414 -36.53 26.42 2.70
CA GLU A 414 -37.56 27.13 1.98
C GLU A 414 -37.87 26.45 0.64
N PRO A 415 -39.13 26.46 0.17
CA PRO A 415 -39.52 25.79 -1.07
C PRO A 415 -38.66 26.21 -2.26
N GLY A 416 -37.99 25.26 -2.92
CA GLY A 416 -37.15 25.52 -4.10
C GLY A 416 -35.71 25.95 -3.77
N ALA A 417 -35.36 26.21 -2.51
CA ALA A 417 -34.04 26.73 -2.14
C ALA A 417 -32.94 25.67 -2.26
N LEU A 418 -33.22 24.43 -1.82
CA LEU A 418 -32.27 23.32 -1.93
C LEU A 418 -32.10 22.87 -3.39
N GLU A 419 -33.18 22.87 -4.16
CA GLU A 419 -33.18 22.58 -5.61
C GLU A 419 -32.29 23.58 -6.34
N LEU A 420 -32.48 24.89 -6.09
CA LEU A 420 -31.66 25.92 -6.72
C LEU A 420 -30.18 25.81 -6.33
N ALA A 421 -29.87 25.51 -5.07
CA ALA A 421 -28.50 25.27 -4.61
C ALA A 421 -27.89 24.02 -5.27
N THR A 422 -28.70 22.97 -5.46
CA THR A 422 -28.28 21.74 -6.13
C THR A 422 -28.00 21.98 -7.61
N ASP A 423 -28.86 22.72 -8.31
CA ASP A 423 -28.66 23.07 -9.72
C ASP A 423 -27.35 23.86 -9.93
N MET A 424 -27.04 24.79 -9.03
CA MET A 424 -25.77 25.53 -9.06
C MET A 424 -24.56 24.61 -8.83
N ALA A 425 -24.64 23.69 -7.87
CA ALA A 425 -23.58 22.71 -7.60
C ALA A 425 -23.38 21.76 -8.78
N SER A 426 -24.48 21.23 -9.33
CA SER A 426 -24.53 20.42 -10.53
C SER A 426 -23.86 21.09 -11.71
N ALA A 427 -24.22 22.35 -12.02
CA ALA A 427 -23.61 23.09 -13.11
C ALA A 427 -22.10 23.28 -12.92
N TRP A 428 -21.66 23.51 -11.69
CA TRP A 428 -20.23 23.62 -11.37
C TRP A 428 -19.49 22.31 -11.63
N PHE A 429 -19.96 21.19 -11.08
CA PHE A 429 -19.33 19.89 -11.30
C PHE A 429 -19.41 19.45 -12.76
N GLN A 430 -20.50 19.74 -13.48
CA GLN A 430 -20.60 19.46 -14.92
C GLN A 430 -19.54 20.16 -15.76
N HIS A 431 -19.12 21.35 -15.35
CA HIS A 431 -18.09 22.12 -16.03
C HIS A 431 -16.68 21.59 -15.72
N TYR A 432 -16.40 21.30 -14.45
CA TYR A 432 -15.03 21.00 -14.00
C TYR A 432 -14.69 19.51 -13.88
N LEU A 433 -15.67 18.65 -13.57
CA LEU A 433 -15.50 17.20 -13.56
C LEU A 433 -15.72 16.65 -14.97
N THR A 434 -14.89 17.13 -15.89
CA THR A 434 -14.82 16.60 -17.24
C THR A 434 -13.74 15.52 -17.23
N PRO A 435 -14.02 14.28 -17.66
CA PRO A 435 -12.98 13.29 -17.85
C PRO A 435 -11.88 13.89 -18.75
N PRO A 436 -10.58 13.63 -18.51
CA PRO A 436 -9.60 13.87 -19.54
C PRO A 436 -10.11 13.20 -20.81
N ALA A 437 -10.11 13.93 -21.94
CA ALA A 437 -10.69 13.45 -23.18
C ALA A 437 -10.22 12.00 -23.42
N PRO A 438 -11.12 11.04 -23.68
CA PRO A 438 -10.72 9.67 -23.89
C PRO A 438 -9.67 9.69 -24.99
N SER A 439 -8.45 9.26 -24.66
CA SER A 439 -7.46 9.00 -25.69
C SER A 439 -8.10 7.89 -26.53
N ARG A 440 -8.66 8.28 -27.68
CA ARG A 440 -8.97 7.33 -28.74
C ARG A 440 -7.63 6.77 -29.12
N ALA A 441 -7.27 5.62 -28.56
CA ALA A 441 -6.38 4.71 -29.24
C ALA A 441 -6.97 4.58 -30.66
N PRO A 442 -6.24 5.00 -31.71
CA PRO A 442 -6.73 4.80 -33.05
C PRO A 442 -6.86 3.28 -33.23
N ALA A 443 -8.02 2.82 -33.73
CA ALA A 443 -8.05 1.53 -34.39
C ALA A 443 -6.87 1.52 -35.37
N PRO A 444 -6.03 0.47 -35.40
CA PRO A 444 -4.78 0.52 -36.15
C PRO A 444 -5.16 0.86 -37.60
N PRO A 445 -4.72 2.01 -38.14
CA PRO A 445 -4.81 2.18 -39.57
C PRO A 445 -3.99 1.04 -40.15
N ALA A 446 -4.48 0.44 -41.23
CA ALA A 446 -3.63 -0.36 -42.10
C ALA A 446 -2.55 0.59 -42.67
N ALA A 447 -1.51 0.82 -41.86
CA ALA A 447 -0.42 1.69 -42.19
C ALA A 447 0.55 0.86 -43.03
N ARG A 448 0.77 1.33 -44.25
CA ARG A 448 1.95 0.91 -45.01
C ARG A 448 3.21 1.18 -44.17
N PRO A 449 4.23 0.32 -44.28
CA PRO A 449 5.33 0.30 -43.35
C PRO A 449 6.23 1.51 -43.56
N THR A 450 6.42 2.28 -42.50
CA THR A 450 7.63 3.09 -42.30
C THR A 450 8.32 2.44 -41.09
N PRO A 451 9.64 2.20 -41.11
CA PRO A 451 10.28 1.35 -40.11
C PRO A 451 10.27 2.03 -38.74
N GLN A 452 9.34 1.63 -37.86
CA GLN A 452 9.35 2.03 -36.45
C GLN A 452 10.40 1.19 -35.72
N ILE A 453 11.42 1.86 -35.18
CA ILE A 453 12.39 1.25 -34.27
C ILE A 453 11.61 0.90 -32.97
N SER A 454 11.65 -0.36 -32.53
CA SER A 454 10.98 -0.77 -31.28
C SER A 454 11.61 -0.11 -30.06
N THR A 455 10.85 0.15 -29.00
CA THR A 455 11.36 0.70 -27.73
C THR A 455 12.56 -0.10 -27.22
N ALA A 456 12.47 -1.43 -27.25
CA ALA A 456 13.58 -2.32 -26.89
C ALA A 456 14.83 -2.12 -27.77
N ALA A 457 14.68 -1.80 -29.06
CA ALA A 457 15.82 -1.50 -29.93
C ALA A 457 16.48 -0.15 -29.59
N VAL A 458 15.69 0.86 -29.20
CA VAL A 458 16.23 2.14 -28.69
C VAL A 458 16.99 1.93 -27.38
N LEU A 459 16.42 1.18 -26.44
CA LEU A 459 17.07 0.85 -25.17
C LEU A 459 18.35 0.04 -25.41
N ARG A 460 18.31 -0.99 -26.25
CA ARG A 460 19.48 -1.81 -26.56
C ARG A 460 20.60 -1.02 -27.23
N ALA A 461 20.28 -0.01 -28.04
CA ALA A 461 21.28 0.86 -28.65
C ALA A 461 21.91 1.84 -27.65
N ALA A 462 21.20 2.20 -26.57
CA ALA A 462 21.67 3.12 -25.54
C ALA A 462 22.25 2.43 -24.30
N ALA A 463 21.98 1.14 -24.09
CA ALA A 463 22.50 0.34 -22.99
C ALA A 463 24.02 0.16 -23.14
N GLU A 464 24.78 0.70 -22.19
CA GLU A 464 26.23 0.52 -22.08
C GLU A 464 26.51 -0.75 -21.27
N PRO A 465 27.01 -1.84 -21.87
CA PRO A 465 27.25 -3.09 -21.14
C PRO A 465 28.27 -2.87 -20.03
N LEU A 466 27.95 -3.36 -18.84
CA LEU A 466 28.89 -3.32 -17.71
C LEU A 466 29.69 -4.63 -17.65
N LEU A 467 30.97 -4.53 -17.31
CA LEU A 467 31.83 -5.69 -17.10
C LEU A 467 31.43 -6.46 -15.84
N SER A 468 32.08 -7.59 -15.58
CA SER A 468 31.87 -8.31 -14.33
C SER A 468 32.16 -7.42 -13.12
N LEU A 469 31.42 -7.61 -12.02
CA LEU A 469 31.67 -6.90 -10.76
C LEU A 469 33.07 -7.16 -10.17
N ASP A 470 33.68 -8.29 -10.54
CA ASP A 470 35.04 -8.64 -10.15
C ASP A 470 36.12 -8.00 -11.04
N ASP A 471 35.71 -7.35 -12.14
CA ASP A 471 36.62 -6.61 -13.01
C ASP A 471 36.99 -5.26 -12.37
N PRO A 472 38.29 -4.94 -12.22
CA PRO A 472 38.73 -3.69 -11.61
C PRO A 472 38.30 -2.43 -12.39
N THR A 473 37.85 -2.59 -13.64
CA THR A 473 37.39 -1.50 -14.51
C THR A 473 35.87 -1.37 -14.59
N PHE A 474 35.09 -2.21 -13.90
CA PHE A 474 33.62 -2.11 -13.81
C PHE A 474 33.13 -0.67 -13.58
N ALA A 475 33.73 -0.01 -12.59
CA ALA A 475 33.32 1.32 -12.16
C ALA A 475 33.80 2.47 -13.06
N ALA A 476 34.59 2.20 -14.11
CA ALA A 476 35.15 3.25 -14.97
C ALA A 476 34.06 4.08 -15.69
N ALA A 477 32.94 3.44 -16.05
CA ALA A 477 31.81 4.14 -16.68
C ALA A 477 31.23 5.26 -15.80
N PHE A 478 31.40 5.18 -14.48
CA PHE A 478 30.86 6.12 -13.51
C PHE A 478 31.74 7.36 -13.27
N ASP A 479 32.94 7.41 -13.84
CA ASP A 479 33.82 8.59 -13.80
C ASP A 479 33.10 9.85 -14.31
N ARG A 480 32.12 9.70 -15.21
CA ARG A 480 31.32 10.81 -15.77
C ARG A 480 30.40 11.50 -14.75
N PHE A 481 30.04 10.84 -13.66
CA PHE A 481 29.23 11.42 -12.58
C PHE A 481 30.08 12.04 -11.48
N ALA A 482 31.39 11.83 -11.55
CA ALA A 482 32.33 12.32 -10.55
C ALA A 482 32.49 13.83 -10.57
N GLN A 483 31.89 14.60 -11.47
CA GLN A 483 31.90 16.07 -11.37
C GLN A 483 30.92 16.59 -10.33
N SER A 484 29.91 15.79 -9.97
CA SER A 484 28.94 16.13 -8.93
C SER A 484 29.61 16.18 -7.56
N ARG A 485 29.16 17.11 -6.72
CA ARG A 485 29.58 17.21 -5.31
C ARG A 485 28.98 16.07 -4.50
N VAL A 486 27.75 15.67 -4.82
CA VAL A 486 27.05 14.56 -4.19
C VAL A 486 26.66 13.55 -5.25
N VAL A 487 27.03 12.29 -5.05
CA VAL A 487 26.61 11.17 -5.90
C VAL A 487 25.75 10.25 -5.04
N LEU A 488 24.46 10.13 -5.37
CA LEU A 488 23.53 9.28 -4.67
C LEU A 488 23.37 7.97 -5.44
N LEU A 489 23.66 6.86 -4.78
CA LEU A 489 23.58 5.50 -5.31
C LEU A 489 22.42 4.76 -4.65
N GLY A 490 21.42 4.45 -5.46
CA GLY A 490 20.21 3.76 -5.07
C GLY A 490 20.39 2.26 -4.90
N GLU A 491 19.30 1.61 -4.52
CA GLU A 491 19.08 0.19 -4.69
C GLU A 491 17.58 -0.09 -4.79
N ALA A 492 17.16 -0.98 -5.69
CA ALA A 492 15.77 -1.42 -5.76
C ALA A 492 15.41 -2.41 -4.64
N SER A 493 16.40 -2.88 -3.87
CA SER A 493 16.15 -3.68 -2.68
C SER A 493 17.27 -3.63 -1.65
N HIS A 494 16.93 -3.63 -0.35
CA HIS A 494 17.92 -3.61 0.73
C HIS A 494 18.71 -4.91 0.94
N GLY A 495 18.28 -6.01 0.32
CA GLY A 495 18.77 -7.36 0.61
C GLY A 495 19.57 -8.02 -0.52
N THR A 496 20.08 -7.26 -1.49
CA THR A 496 20.66 -7.80 -2.74
C THR A 496 22.15 -7.53 -2.86
N SER A 497 22.95 -8.58 -3.01
CA SER A 497 24.43 -8.55 -3.00
C SER A 497 25.02 -7.73 -4.15
N GLU A 498 24.50 -7.87 -5.37
CA GLU A 498 25.00 -7.16 -6.55
C GLU A 498 24.88 -5.64 -6.38
N PHE A 499 23.81 -5.16 -5.73
CA PHE A 499 23.64 -3.73 -5.45
C PHE A 499 24.70 -3.23 -4.46
N TYR A 500 24.98 -3.95 -3.36
CA TYR A 500 26.08 -3.59 -2.46
C TYR A 500 27.45 -3.63 -3.15
N ARG A 501 27.74 -4.69 -3.91
CA ARG A 501 29.02 -4.85 -4.62
C ARG A 501 29.23 -3.75 -5.66
N ALA A 502 28.19 -3.42 -6.43
CA ALA A 502 28.25 -2.35 -7.42
C ALA A 502 28.44 -0.99 -6.76
N ARG A 503 27.66 -0.66 -5.72
CA ARG A 503 27.82 0.57 -4.94
C ARG A 503 29.22 0.68 -4.34
N ALA A 504 29.75 -0.41 -3.79
CA ALA A 504 31.11 -0.47 -3.26
C ALA A 504 32.18 -0.21 -4.35
N ALA A 505 32.05 -0.84 -5.52
CA ALA A 505 32.99 -0.66 -6.64
C ALA A 505 32.97 0.78 -7.17
N ILE A 506 31.77 1.35 -7.36
CA ILE A 506 31.59 2.75 -7.80
C ILE A 506 32.19 3.70 -6.76
N THR A 507 31.87 3.51 -5.48
CA THR A 507 32.35 4.36 -4.39
C THR A 507 33.86 4.29 -4.25
N ARG A 508 34.45 3.09 -4.33
CA ARG A 508 35.90 2.89 -4.36
C ARG A 508 36.56 3.68 -5.49
N ARG A 509 36.00 3.62 -6.70
CA ARG A 509 36.51 4.37 -7.86
C ARG A 509 36.44 5.88 -7.63
N LEU A 510 35.34 6.38 -7.08
CA LEU A 510 35.15 7.79 -6.75
C LEU A 510 36.13 8.27 -5.66
N ILE A 511 36.42 7.45 -4.66
CA ILE A 511 37.43 7.73 -3.63
C ILE A 511 38.82 7.78 -4.26
N GLU A 512 39.25 6.69 -4.92
CA GLU A 512 40.62 6.52 -5.39
C GLU A 512 41.01 7.48 -6.53
N ARG A 513 40.05 7.96 -7.33
CA ARG A 513 40.33 8.74 -8.55
C ARG A 513 39.75 10.15 -8.56
N HIS A 514 38.71 10.40 -7.77
CA HIS A 514 37.93 11.64 -7.86
C HIS A 514 37.79 12.40 -6.54
N GLY A 515 38.54 12.00 -5.51
CA GLY A 515 38.69 12.75 -4.26
C GLY A 515 37.44 12.76 -3.37
N PHE A 516 36.58 11.75 -3.47
CA PHE A 516 35.47 11.59 -2.54
C PHE A 516 35.99 11.12 -1.17
N THR A 517 35.58 11.80 -0.10
CA THR A 517 36.05 11.50 1.28
C THR A 517 34.91 11.28 2.25
N ILE A 518 33.67 11.30 1.79
CA ILE A 518 32.47 11.10 2.61
C ILE A 518 31.67 9.97 1.99
N VAL A 519 31.43 8.91 2.78
CA VAL A 519 30.43 7.88 2.50
C VAL A 519 29.32 8.06 3.52
N ALA A 520 28.15 8.47 3.06
CA ALA A 520 26.97 8.63 3.89
C ALA A 520 25.95 7.53 3.53
N VAL A 521 25.36 6.89 4.53
CA VAL A 521 24.47 5.74 4.34
C VAL A 521 23.14 5.93 5.05
N GLU A 522 22.07 5.35 4.50
CA GLU A 522 20.74 5.24 5.12
C GLU A 522 20.79 4.28 6.32
N ALA A 523 21.48 4.71 7.36
CA ALA A 523 21.73 3.96 8.57
C ALA A 523 21.78 4.90 9.77
N ASP A 524 21.54 4.34 10.95
CA ASP A 524 21.58 5.10 12.20
C ASP A 524 22.96 5.72 12.43
N TRP A 525 22.97 7.01 12.79
CA TRP A 525 24.18 7.75 13.13
C TRP A 525 25.11 7.01 14.13
N PRO A 526 24.64 6.57 15.31
CA PRO A 526 25.53 5.95 16.31
C PRO A 526 26.15 4.62 15.85
N ASP A 527 25.42 3.83 15.05
CA ASP A 527 25.93 2.56 14.54
C ASP A 527 26.96 2.78 13.43
N ALA A 528 26.71 3.74 12.53
CA ALA A 528 27.66 4.16 11.51
C ALA A 528 28.92 4.80 12.11
N ALA A 529 28.79 5.55 13.21
CA ALA A 529 29.94 6.12 13.94
C ALA A 529 30.87 5.03 14.50
N ALA A 530 30.35 3.84 14.81
CA ALA A 530 31.19 2.70 15.19
C ALA A 530 32.06 2.20 14.04
N ILE A 531 31.49 2.14 12.82
CA ILE A 531 32.24 1.85 11.60
C ILE A 531 33.24 2.98 11.30
N ASP A 532 32.84 4.25 11.43
CA ASP A 532 33.73 5.41 11.19
C ASP A 532 35.01 5.33 12.02
N ARG A 533 34.85 5.10 13.33
CA ARG A 533 35.99 4.93 14.25
C ARG A 533 36.89 3.79 13.82
N TYR A 534 36.31 2.67 13.36
CA TYR A 534 37.07 1.53 12.85
C TYR A 534 37.82 1.86 11.55
N VAL A 535 37.19 2.53 10.58
CA VAL A 535 37.83 2.84 9.28
C VAL A 535 38.86 3.95 9.39
N ARG A 536 38.68 4.92 10.30
CA ARG A 536 39.64 6.00 10.59
C ARG A 536 40.66 5.64 11.67
N ARG A 537 40.64 4.39 12.15
CA ARG A 537 41.59 3.87 13.16
C ARG A 537 41.63 4.71 14.45
N SER A 538 40.50 5.30 14.82
CA SER A 538 40.34 6.03 16.08
C SER A 538 40.29 5.06 17.26
N PRO A 539 40.62 5.50 18.49
CA PRO A 539 40.53 4.67 19.69
C PRO A 539 39.14 4.03 19.84
N HIS A 540 39.12 2.74 20.21
CA HIS A 540 37.86 2.03 20.46
C HIS A 540 37.14 2.65 21.65
N GLN A 541 35.84 2.94 21.49
CA GLN A 541 34.96 3.32 22.57
C GLN A 541 33.95 2.19 22.82
N PRO A 542 33.78 1.75 24.08
CA PRO A 542 32.80 0.73 24.40
C PRO A 542 31.38 1.23 24.12
N MET A 543 30.61 0.43 23.38
CA MET A 543 29.20 0.70 23.10
C MET A 543 28.30 -0.14 24.00
N SER A 544 27.10 0.36 24.29
CA SER A 544 26.07 -0.35 25.04
C SER A 544 25.45 -1.52 24.26
N SER A 545 25.46 -1.45 22.94
CA SER A 545 24.90 -2.45 22.02
C SER A 545 25.85 -2.76 20.87
N THR A 546 25.63 -3.90 20.21
CA THR A 546 26.38 -4.28 19.00
C THR A 546 25.83 -3.47 17.81
N PRO A 547 26.69 -2.79 17.01
CA PRO A 547 26.23 -2.06 15.82
C PRO A 547 25.49 -2.96 14.83
N PHE A 548 24.40 -2.45 14.27
CA PHE A 548 23.55 -3.12 13.28
C PHE A 548 23.04 -4.49 13.73
N ALA A 549 22.77 -4.63 15.03
CA ALA A 549 22.16 -5.84 15.61
C ALA A 549 20.62 -5.76 15.69
N ARG A 550 20.04 -4.57 15.43
CA ARG A 550 18.59 -4.34 15.36
C ARG A 550 18.01 -4.82 14.03
N PHE A 551 16.70 -5.00 13.97
CA PHE A 551 16.02 -5.28 12.72
C PHE A 551 16.15 -4.09 11.75
N PRO A 552 16.42 -4.33 10.46
CA PRO A 552 16.88 -5.60 9.86
C PRO A 552 18.35 -5.88 10.18
N SER A 553 18.64 -7.04 10.77
CA SER A 553 20.00 -7.36 11.25
C SER A 553 21.02 -7.72 10.15
N TRP A 554 20.63 -7.62 8.87
CA TRP A 554 21.44 -8.05 7.72
C TRP A 554 21.77 -6.91 6.75
N MET A 555 21.00 -5.82 6.76
CA MET A 555 21.09 -4.74 5.77
C MET A 555 22.49 -4.12 5.73
N TRP A 556 23.00 -3.67 6.87
CA TRP A 556 24.36 -3.14 6.97
C TRP A 556 25.38 -4.14 7.52
N ARG A 557 24.90 -5.31 7.98
CA ARG A 557 25.71 -6.34 8.64
C ARG A 557 25.80 -7.62 7.80
N ASN A 558 26.39 -7.47 6.62
CA ASN A 558 26.59 -8.55 5.66
C ASN A 558 28.03 -8.56 5.14
N LYS A 559 28.38 -9.62 4.40
CA LYS A 559 29.72 -9.80 3.83
C LYS A 559 30.15 -8.69 2.86
N ASP A 560 29.23 -8.14 2.07
CA ASP A 560 29.56 -7.14 1.05
C ASP A 560 29.92 -5.79 1.71
N VAL A 561 29.17 -5.39 2.74
CA VAL A 561 29.49 -4.21 3.55
C VAL A 561 30.79 -4.41 4.34
N ASP A 562 31.00 -5.58 4.94
CA ASP A 562 32.24 -5.90 5.66
C ASP A 562 33.49 -5.81 4.75
N ALA A 563 33.40 -6.35 3.53
CA ALA A 563 34.46 -6.22 2.54
C ALA A 563 34.74 -4.76 2.17
N PHE A 564 33.70 -3.94 2.00
CA PHE A 564 33.83 -2.52 1.71
C PHE A 564 34.44 -1.73 2.89
N VAL A 565 34.02 -2.01 4.12
CA VAL A 565 34.60 -1.44 5.35
C VAL A 565 36.09 -1.81 5.48
N GLY A 566 36.45 -3.06 5.16
CA GLY A 566 37.84 -3.51 5.08
C GLY A 566 38.66 -2.71 4.07
N PHE A 567 38.10 -2.44 2.89
CA PHE A 567 38.71 -1.55 1.90
C PHE A 567 38.91 -0.13 2.44
N LEU A 568 37.88 0.49 3.03
CA LEU A 568 37.97 1.85 3.58
C LEU A 568 39.09 1.98 4.63
N ARG A 569 39.16 1.01 5.55
CA ARG A 569 40.23 0.97 6.56
C ARG A 569 41.61 0.82 5.92
N GLY A 570 41.75 -0.03 4.91
CA GLY A 570 43.00 -0.22 4.17
C GLY A 570 43.41 1.04 3.41
N HIS A 571 42.46 1.72 2.77
CA HIS A 571 42.68 2.98 2.07
C HIS A 571 43.14 4.08 3.04
N ASN A 572 42.37 4.32 4.11
CA ASN A 572 42.72 5.31 5.14
C ASN A 572 44.06 5.02 5.81
N ALA A 573 44.50 3.75 5.83
CA ALA A 573 45.82 3.42 6.36
C ALA A 573 46.98 4.04 5.58
N ALA A 574 46.79 4.27 4.28
CA ALA A 574 47.74 4.89 3.37
C ALA A 574 47.48 6.39 3.13
N THR A 575 46.42 6.96 3.71
CA THR A 575 45.99 8.35 3.51
C THR A 575 46.59 9.28 4.57
N SER A 576 46.82 10.54 4.20
CA SER A 576 47.31 11.56 5.14
C SER A 576 46.23 11.94 6.16
N PRO A 577 46.61 12.25 7.42
CA PRO A 577 45.65 12.71 8.43
C PRO A 577 44.85 13.92 7.94
N GLY A 578 43.52 13.85 8.03
CA GLY A 578 42.60 14.91 7.56
C GLY A 578 41.99 14.70 6.17
N ASP A 579 42.55 13.80 5.36
CA ASP A 579 41.98 13.39 4.06
C ASP A 579 41.34 11.99 4.10
N GLU A 580 41.27 11.40 5.30
CA GLU A 580 40.68 10.08 5.52
C GLU A 580 39.18 10.08 5.15
N VAL A 581 38.77 9.01 4.47
CA VAL A 581 37.38 8.77 4.14
C VAL A 581 36.60 8.51 5.42
N GLY A 582 35.48 9.22 5.60
CA GLY A 582 34.54 8.98 6.69
C GLY A 582 33.34 8.14 6.29
N PHE A 583 32.76 7.48 7.26
CA PHE A 583 31.55 6.67 7.14
C PHE A 583 30.46 7.21 8.06
N TYR A 584 29.36 7.70 7.52
CA TYR A 584 28.36 8.46 8.27
C TYR A 584 26.97 7.86 8.09
N GLY A 585 26.20 7.79 9.17
CA GLY A 585 24.78 7.47 9.11
C GLY A 585 23.99 8.75 8.82
N LEU A 586 22.87 8.64 8.13
CA LEU A 586 21.95 9.75 7.87
C LEU A 586 20.63 9.62 8.63
N ASP A 587 20.31 8.43 9.11
CA ASP A 587 18.97 8.08 9.59
C ASP A 587 18.81 8.28 11.10
N LEU A 588 17.55 8.25 11.55
CA LEU A 588 17.12 8.72 12.88
C LEU A 588 16.61 7.62 13.84
N TYR A 589 16.72 6.33 13.50
CA TYR A 589 16.08 5.23 14.24
C TYR A 589 16.85 4.75 15.48
N ASN A 590 17.72 5.55 16.12
CA ASN A 590 18.42 5.12 17.35
C ASN A 590 18.55 6.23 18.39
N MET A 591 17.41 6.65 18.94
CA MET A 591 17.34 7.69 19.97
C MET A 591 18.11 7.30 21.25
N THR A 592 18.00 6.05 21.72
CA THR A 592 18.62 5.58 22.97
C THR A 592 20.15 5.64 22.91
N ALA A 593 20.76 5.13 21.82
CA ALA A 593 22.22 5.22 21.67
C ALA A 593 22.68 6.67 21.46
N SER A 594 21.86 7.51 20.81
CA SER A 594 22.17 8.93 20.62
C SER A 594 22.16 9.71 21.94
N ILE A 595 21.20 9.44 22.83
CA ILE A 595 21.19 9.99 24.20
C ILE A 595 22.47 9.57 24.95
N ALA A 596 22.82 8.28 24.89
CA ALA A 596 24.01 7.77 25.55
C ALA A 596 25.30 8.45 25.04
N ALA A 597 25.41 8.69 23.73
CA ALA A 597 26.54 9.39 23.12
C ALA A 597 26.66 10.85 23.61
N VAL A 598 25.53 11.59 23.65
CA VAL A 598 25.51 12.97 24.18
C VAL A 598 25.93 13.02 25.64
N LEU A 599 25.40 12.12 26.48
CA LEU A 599 25.72 12.06 27.90
C LEU A 599 27.19 11.71 28.12
N ALA A 600 27.74 10.72 27.40
CA ALA A 600 29.14 10.32 27.50
C ALA A 600 30.10 11.46 27.11
N TYR A 601 29.75 12.25 26.10
CA TYR A 601 30.52 13.45 25.74
C TYR A 601 30.50 14.49 26.85
N LEU A 602 29.30 14.85 27.35
CA LEU A 602 29.14 15.85 28.40
C LEU A 602 29.80 15.43 29.72
N ASP A 603 29.72 14.15 30.11
CA ASP A 603 30.37 13.62 31.31
C ASP A 603 31.88 13.88 31.33
N ARG A 604 32.50 13.90 30.14
CA ARG A 604 33.94 14.13 30.00
C ARG A 604 34.32 15.62 30.01
N ILE A 605 33.47 16.49 29.43
CA ILE A 605 33.85 17.89 29.14
C ILE A 605 33.08 18.94 29.95
N ASP A 606 31.85 18.66 30.38
CA ASP A 606 31.05 19.50 31.28
C ASP A 606 30.09 18.61 32.13
N PRO A 607 30.58 18.05 33.25
CA PRO A 607 29.78 17.18 34.11
C PRO A 607 28.51 17.83 34.67
N LYS A 608 28.47 19.15 34.82
CA LYS A 608 27.28 19.89 35.26
C LYS A 608 26.22 19.92 34.15
N ALA A 609 26.64 20.13 32.90
CA ALA A 609 25.76 20.01 31.75
C ALA A 609 25.28 18.56 31.56
N ALA A 610 26.12 17.56 31.87
CA ALA A 610 25.73 16.15 31.85
C ALA A 610 24.61 15.84 32.86
N GLU A 611 24.70 16.38 34.09
CA GLU A 611 23.66 16.25 35.11
C GLU A 611 22.33 16.87 34.65
N ALA A 612 22.38 18.07 34.07
CA ALA A 612 21.20 18.73 33.50
C ALA A 612 20.61 17.95 32.31
N ALA A 613 21.46 17.39 31.43
CA ALA A 613 21.03 16.58 30.30
C ALA A 613 20.36 15.28 30.77
N ARG A 614 20.88 14.59 31.79
CA ARG A 614 20.23 13.41 32.39
C ARG A 614 18.86 13.76 32.94
N ALA A 615 18.72 14.88 33.66
CA ALA A 615 17.44 15.32 34.20
C ALA A 615 16.41 15.65 33.10
N ARG A 616 16.86 16.22 31.98
CA ARG A 616 15.99 16.58 30.84
C ARG A 616 15.61 15.39 29.97
N TYR A 617 16.51 14.43 29.77
CA TYR A 617 16.21 13.17 29.07
C TYR A 617 15.43 12.17 29.93
N ALA A 618 15.32 12.38 31.25
CA ALA A 618 14.63 11.46 32.16
C ALA A 618 13.16 11.22 31.78
N CYS A 619 12.52 12.17 31.10
CA CYS A 619 11.14 12.02 30.65
C CYS A 619 10.99 11.03 29.46
N LEU A 620 12.08 10.78 28.72
CA LEU A 620 12.17 9.77 27.65
C LEU A 620 12.57 8.37 28.18
N SER A 621 13.18 8.29 29.38
CA SER A 621 13.66 7.01 29.95
C SER A 621 12.60 5.91 30.11
N PRO A 622 11.34 6.20 30.47
CA PRO A 622 10.29 5.17 30.52
C PRO A 622 9.95 4.56 29.15
N TRP A 623 10.29 5.27 28.07
CA TRP A 623 9.88 4.96 26.71
C TRP A 623 11.03 4.48 25.82
N SER A 624 12.25 4.37 26.35
CA SER A 624 13.42 3.92 25.59
C SER A 624 13.24 2.52 24.98
N ARG A 625 12.30 1.73 25.53
CA ARG A 625 11.94 0.37 25.10
C ARG A 625 10.73 0.30 24.15
N GLU A 626 9.90 1.34 24.12
CA GLU A 626 8.66 1.40 23.33
C GLU A 626 8.38 2.84 22.84
N PRO A 627 9.16 3.40 21.89
CA PRO A 627 9.00 4.77 21.40
C PRO A 627 7.63 5.05 20.74
N ALA A 628 6.99 4.02 20.17
CA ALA A 628 5.60 4.10 19.71
C ALA A 628 4.60 4.36 20.86
N ALA A 629 4.86 3.83 22.06
CA ALA A 629 4.05 4.13 23.23
C ALA A 629 4.21 5.59 23.69
N TYR A 630 5.40 6.19 23.53
CA TYR A 630 5.61 7.63 23.74
C TYR A 630 4.77 8.48 22.79
N GLY A 631 4.79 8.18 21.49
CA GLY A 631 3.99 8.91 20.51
C GLY A 631 2.49 8.90 20.86
N ARG A 632 1.93 7.75 21.27
CA ARG A 632 0.54 7.66 21.78
C ARG A 632 0.32 8.44 23.09
N ALA A 633 1.25 8.36 24.03
CA ALA A 633 1.15 9.05 25.32
C ALA A 633 1.22 10.57 25.16
N SER A 634 1.98 11.06 24.19
CA SER A 634 2.12 12.49 23.87
C SER A 634 0.82 13.15 23.36
N LEU A 635 -0.17 12.36 22.96
CA LEU A 635 -1.49 12.82 22.49
C LEU A 635 -2.49 13.09 23.64
N THR A 636 -2.16 12.74 24.89
CA THR A 636 -3.08 12.90 26.03
C THR A 636 -2.71 14.16 26.82
N GLU A 637 -3.66 15.10 27.00
CA GLU A 637 -3.45 16.26 27.87
C GLU A 637 -3.09 15.81 29.29
N GLY A 638 -1.86 16.09 29.72
CA GLY A 638 -1.38 15.80 31.08
C GLY A 638 -0.09 14.97 31.17
N TYR A 639 0.43 14.41 30.07
CA TYR A 639 1.79 13.86 30.07
C TYR A 639 2.82 14.99 29.86
N ALA A 640 3.88 14.98 30.67
CA ALA A 640 4.91 16.01 30.66
C ALA A 640 5.60 16.08 29.28
N LEU A 641 5.46 17.22 28.58
CA LEU A 641 6.01 17.46 27.26
C LEU A 641 7.56 17.39 27.27
N CYS A 642 8.15 16.35 26.67
CA CYS A 642 9.62 16.20 26.54
C CYS A 642 10.24 17.09 25.46
N GLU A 643 9.45 17.62 24.52
CA GLU A 643 9.91 18.44 23.39
C GLU A 643 10.79 19.62 23.83
N GLN A 644 10.32 20.44 24.79
CA GLN A 644 11.08 21.60 25.28
C GLN A 644 12.36 21.19 26.03
N PRO A 645 12.32 20.26 27.01
CA PRO A 645 13.53 19.73 27.65
C PRO A 645 14.57 19.16 26.68
N VAL A 646 14.14 18.39 25.67
CA VAL A 646 15.03 17.76 24.67
C VAL A 646 15.66 18.79 23.76
N THR A 647 14.85 19.69 23.18
CA THR A 647 15.34 20.76 22.30
C THR A 647 16.29 21.70 23.04
N ARG A 648 16.06 21.94 24.34
CA ARG A 648 16.94 22.78 25.16
C ARG A 648 18.35 22.20 25.32
N ILE A 649 18.53 20.88 25.27
CA ILE A 649 19.87 20.26 25.30
C ILE A 649 20.65 20.60 24.04
N LEU A 650 20.00 20.51 22.86
CA LEU A 650 20.60 20.92 21.60
C LEU A 650 20.97 22.42 21.62
N VAL A 651 20.06 23.27 22.10
CA VAL A 651 20.32 24.71 22.24
C VAL A 651 21.50 24.99 23.17
N ASP A 652 21.57 24.34 24.34
CA ASP A 652 22.68 24.53 25.29
C ASP A 652 24.04 24.06 24.73
N LEU A 653 24.05 23.01 23.90
CA LEU A 653 25.27 22.56 23.18
C LEU A 653 25.72 23.60 22.15
N LEU A 654 24.79 24.16 21.37
CA LEU A 654 25.05 25.18 20.35
C LEU A 654 25.46 26.53 20.98
N GLU A 655 24.83 26.94 22.08
CA GLU A 655 25.20 28.16 22.82
C GLU A 655 26.66 28.10 23.33
N LYS A 656 27.19 26.89 23.58
CA LYS A 656 28.56 26.65 24.05
C LYS A 656 29.51 26.17 22.96
N GLU A 657 29.14 26.25 21.68
CA GLU A 657 29.90 25.72 20.54
C GLU A 657 31.36 26.17 20.53
N LEU A 658 31.62 27.48 20.64
CA LEU A 658 32.99 28.03 20.63
C LEU A 658 33.85 27.54 21.80
N GLN A 659 33.24 27.24 22.95
CA GLN A 659 33.93 26.73 24.13
C GLN A 659 34.22 25.24 24.00
N TYR A 660 33.22 24.45 23.63
CA TYR A 660 33.32 23.00 23.51
C TYR A 660 34.16 22.56 22.31
N ALA A 661 34.07 23.25 21.17
CA ALA A 661 34.89 22.98 20.01
C ALA A 661 36.40 23.20 20.28
N ARG A 662 36.75 24.12 21.21
CA ARG A 662 38.14 24.34 21.65
C ARG A 662 38.64 23.23 22.58
N LEU A 663 37.76 22.61 23.36
CA LEU A 663 38.11 21.54 24.29
C LEU A 663 38.22 20.20 23.56
N ASP A 664 37.28 19.90 22.65
CA ASP A 664 37.26 18.67 21.87
C ASP A 664 36.39 18.77 20.60
N GLY A 665 36.85 19.55 19.62
CA GLY A 665 36.10 19.84 18.39
C GLY A 665 35.75 18.63 17.51
N GLY A 666 36.57 17.57 17.54
CA GLY A 666 36.29 16.34 16.78
C GLY A 666 35.07 15.59 17.33
N HIS A 667 35.00 15.43 18.65
CA HIS A 667 33.87 14.77 19.32
C HIS A 667 32.67 15.69 19.56
N PHE A 668 32.87 17.02 19.52
CA PHE A 668 31.79 17.99 19.63
C PHE A 668 30.77 17.87 18.48
N PHE A 669 31.25 17.68 17.25
CA PHE A 669 30.36 17.49 16.10
C PHE A 669 29.52 16.21 16.26
N ASP A 670 30.14 15.09 16.64
CA ASP A 670 29.44 13.83 16.91
C ASP A 670 28.37 14.01 17.99
N ALA A 671 28.70 14.65 19.12
CA ALA A 671 27.74 14.94 20.17
C ALA A 671 26.60 15.87 19.72
N THR A 672 26.89 16.88 18.90
CA THR A 672 25.88 17.81 18.37
C THR A 672 24.95 17.12 17.38
N GLN A 673 25.47 16.23 16.53
CA GLN A 673 24.67 15.43 15.59
C GLN A 673 23.76 14.45 16.33
N ASN A 674 24.28 13.75 17.35
CA ASN A 674 23.43 12.91 18.20
C ASN A 674 22.35 13.73 18.93
N ALA A 675 22.63 14.95 19.37
CA ALA A 675 21.63 15.82 20.00
C ALA A 675 20.54 16.30 19.02
N ARG A 676 20.90 16.60 17.76
CA ARG A 676 19.94 16.89 16.68
C ARG A 676 19.06 15.68 16.39
N LEU A 677 19.66 14.50 16.25
CA LEU A 677 18.94 13.25 16.06
C LEU A 677 17.91 13.02 17.16
N VAL A 678 18.27 13.20 18.44
CA VAL A 678 17.29 13.02 19.54
C VAL A 678 16.12 14.01 19.45
N ALA A 679 16.37 15.26 19.08
CA ALA A 679 15.30 16.25 18.89
C ALA A 679 14.40 15.92 17.69
N ASP A 680 14.98 15.55 16.56
CA ASP A 680 14.23 15.19 15.35
C ASP A 680 13.49 13.86 15.52
N ALA A 681 14.08 12.89 16.21
CA ALA A 681 13.45 11.61 16.53
C ALA A 681 12.26 11.79 17.48
N GLU A 682 12.35 12.67 18.48
CA GLU A 682 11.20 13.01 19.34
C GLU A 682 10.03 13.57 18.52
N ARG A 683 10.33 14.52 17.63
CA ARG A 683 9.35 15.11 16.71
C ARG A 683 8.78 14.07 15.75
N TYR A 684 9.62 13.17 15.22
CA TYR A 684 9.24 12.08 14.34
C TYR A 684 8.27 11.11 15.01
N TYR A 685 8.58 10.61 16.23
CA TYR A 685 7.68 9.69 16.94
C TYR A 685 6.35 10.33 17.33
N ARG A 686 6.34 11.65 17.55
CA ARG A 686 5.09 12.41 17.72
C ARG A 686 4.30 12.45 16.41
N ALA A 687 4.93 12.86 15.31
CA ALA A 687 4.32 12.99 13.98
C ALA A 687 3.82 11.66 13.39
N MET A 688 4.40 10.53 13.79
CA MET A 688 3.98 9.18 13.40
C MET A 688 2.48 8.90 13.66
N TYR A 689 1.85 9.65 14.58
CA TYR A 689 0.42 9.55 14.89
C TYR A 689 -0.47 10.63 14.27
N TYR A 690 0.10 11.64 13.61
CA TYR A 690 -0.62 12.76 12.97
C TYR A 690 -0.73 12.62 11.44
N GLY A 691 0.14 11.83 10.77
CA GLY A 691 0.01 11.54 9.34
C GLY A 691 1.23 10.88 8.70
N ALA A 692 0.99 9.95 7.76
CA ALA A 692 2.03 9.13 7.12
C ALA A 692 3.09 9.94 6.34
N HIS A 693 2.65 10.97 5.61
CA HIS A 693 3.54 11.82 4.80
C HIS A 693 4.34 12.79 5.68
N GLU A 694 3.82 13.24 6.83
CA GLU A 694 4.56 14.13 7.74
C GLU A 694 5.77 13.41 8.36
N SER A 695 5.59 12.17 8.83
CA SER A 695 6.69 11.36 9.35
C SER A 695 7.74 11.04 8.27
N TRP A 696 7.29 10.71 7.06
CA TRP A 696 8.18 10.49 5.91
C TRP A 696 9.02 11.74 5.61
N ASN A 697 8.35 12.88 5.48
CA ASN A 697 8.97 14.17 5.15
C ASN A 697 9.96 14.64 6.21
N LEU A 698 9.67 14.38 7.49
CA LEU A 698 10.60 14.66 8.58
C LEU A 698 11.86 13.80 8.48
N ARG A 699 11.71 12.50 8.18
CA ARG A 699 12.86 11.58 8.06
C ARG A 699 13.78 11.95 6.91
N ASP A 700 13.26 12.12 5.71
CA ASP A 700 14.09 12.46 4.55
C ASP A 700 14.69 13.87 4.65
N ARG A 701 13.98 14.81 5.30
CA ARG A 701 14.55 16.12 5.63
C ARG A 701 15.70 16.00 6.63
N HIS A 702 15.55 15.19 7.67
CA HIS A 702 16.63 14.91 8.61
C HIS A 702 17.86 14.32 7.90
N MET A 703 17.68 13.32 7.03
CA MET A 703 18.78 12.73 6.26
C MET A 703 19.50 13.78 5.41
N PHE A 704 18.74 14.67 4.76
CA PHE A 704 19.30 15.76 3.96
C PHE A 704 20.04 16.80 4.82
N ASP A 705 19.43 17.26 5.91
CA ASP A 705 20.03 18.24 6.83
C ASP A 705 21.32 17.67 7.46
N THR A 706 21.32 16.39 7.81
CA THR A 706 22.52 15.66 8.28
C THR A 706 23.61 15.62 7.21
N LEU A 707 23.26 15.34 5.94
CA LEU A 707 24.20 15.41 4.83
C LEU A 707 24.79 16.82 4.65
N GLN A 708 23.97 17.87 4.75
CA GLN A 708 24.43 19.26 4.69
C GLN A 708 25.41 19.57 5.83
N ASN A 709 25.12 19.12 7.04
CA ASN A 709 25.99 19.30 8.20
C ASN A 709 27.35 18.59 8.02
N ILE A 710 27.36 17.36 7.50
CA ILE A 710 28.60 16.63 7.18
C ILE A 710 29.42 17.39 6.14
N LEU A 711 28.78 17.83 5.05
CA LEU A 711 29.46 18.59 3.98
C LEU A 711 29.98 19.94 4.47
N ALA A 712 29.24 20.63 5.34
CA ALA A 712 29.66 21.90 5.93
C ALA A 712 30.88 21.73 6.84
N GLN A 713 30.91 20.68 7.66
CA GLN A 713 32.04 20.38 8.53
C GLN A 713 33.29 19.95 7.74
N ALA A 714 33.11 19.12 6.71
CA ALA A 714 34.21 18.61 5.91
C ALA A 714 34.86 19.70 5.02
N GLY A 715 34.07 20.70 4.61
CA GLY A 715 34.52 21.85 3.84
C GLY A 715 33.94 21.90 2.41
N PRO A 716 34.08 23.05 1.74
CA PRO A 716 33.42 23.32 0.45
C PRO A 716 33.90 22.41 -0.69
N ASP A 717 35.16 21.96 -0.65
CA ASP A 717 35.77 21.15 -1.70
C ASP A 717 35.56 19.64 -1.51
N LYS A 718 34.97 19.22 -0.38
CA LYS A 718 34.74 17.81 -0.08
C LYS A 718 33.44 17.30 -0.72
N LYS A 719 33.47 16.02 -1.08
CA LYS A 719 32.46 15.36 -1.91
C LYS A 719 31.97 14.08 -1.26
N ALA A 720 30.68 13.80 -1.45
CA ALA A 720 29.98 12.73 -0.76
C ALA A 720 29.37 11.72 -1.73
N VAL A 721 29.50 10.45 -1.38
CA VAL A 721 28.67 9.38 -1.93
C VAL A 721 27.60 9.03 -0.91
N VAL A 722 26.34 9.00 -1.33
CA VAL A 722 25.19 8.64 -0.49
C VAL A 722 24.67 7.28 -0.93
N TRP A 723 24.51 6.33 0.00
CA TRP A 723 23.85 5.05 -0.26
C TRP A 723 22.52 5.02 0.47
N ALA A 724 21.44 4.95 -0.28
CA ALA A 724 20.08 4.82 0.26
C ALA A 724 19.20 4.09 -0.75
N HIS A 725 18.01 3.69 -0.35
CA HIS A 725 17.06 3.02 -1.24
C HIS A 725 16.63 3.93 -2.41
N ASN A 726 16.22 3.33 -3.55
CA ASN A 726 15.68 4.08 -4.70
C ASN A 726 14.55 5.05 -4.30
N SER A 727 13.69 4.65 -3.34
CA SER A 727 12.60 5.49 -2.81
C SER A 727 13.09 6.76 -2.13
N HIS A 728 14.33 6.79 -1.65
CA HIS A 728 14.95 7.96 -1.02
C HIS A 728 15.75 8.80 -2.02
N ILE A 729 16.40 8.17 -3.02
CA ILE A 729 17.35 8.87 -3.90
C ILE A 729 16.78 9.32 -5.25
N GLY A 730 15.68 8.73 -5.75
CA GLY A 730 15.03 9.23 -6.96
C GLY A 730 14.40 10.60 -6.69
N ASP A 731 14.26 11.47 -7.68
CA ASP A 731 13.55 12.73 -7.47
C ASP A 731 12.03 12.49 -7.28
N ALA A 732 11.56 12.51 -6.02
CA ALA A 732 10.18 12.15 -5.64
C ALA A 732 9.09 12.92 -6.39
N ARG A 733 9.38 14.12 -6.93
CA ARG A 733 8.41 14.89 -7.73
C ARG A 733 7.92 14.15 -8.97
N PHE A 734 8.66 13.13 -9.40
CA PHE A 734 8.38 12.32 -10.58
C PHE A 734 7.98 10.88 -10.23
N THR A 735 7.51 10.66 -9.00
CA THR A 735 6.95 9.40 -8.51
C THR A 735 5.58 9.65 -7.87
N ASP A 736 4.76 8.61 -7.66
CA ASP A 736 3.49 8.78 -6.91
C ASP A 736 3.72 9.30 -5.49
N MET A 737 4.89 9.04 -4.89
CA MET A 737 5.24 9.52 -3.55
C MET A 737 5.17 11.04 -3.50
N GLY A 738 5.84 11.74 -4.40
CA GLY A 738 5.78 13.21 -4.42
C GLY A 738 4.55 13.78 -5.13
N ALA A 739 4.08 13.15 -6.20
CA ALA A 739 2.97 13.67 -7.00
C ALA A 739 1.61 13.48 -6.32
N GLU A 740 1.38 12.34 -5.65
CA GLU A 740 0.08 11.96 -5.11
C GLU A 740 0.03 11.94 -3.58
N ARG A 741 1.15 11.65 -2.90
CA ARG A 741 1.19 11.54 -1.43
C ARG A 741 1.81 12.75 -0.72
N GLY A 742 2.37 13.71 -1.48
CA GLY A 742 3.06 14.87 -0.90
C GLY A 742 4.35 14.51 -0.15
N GLU A 743 4.92 13.34 -0.44
CA GLU A 743 6.14 12.83 0.16
C GLU A 743 7.37 13.45 -0.54
N LEU A 744 8.32 13.96 0.24
CA LEU A 744 9.61 14.45 -0.23
C LEU A 744 10.69 13.41 0.09
N ASN A 745 11.79 13.42 -0.67
CA ASN A 745 12.93 12.58 -0.35
C ASN A 745 14.28 13.29 -0.50
N ILE A 746 15.34 12.68 0.04
CA ILE A 746 16.70 13.24 -0.01
C ILE A 746 17.18 13.47 -1.45
N GLY A 747 16.77 12.62 -2.40
CA GLY A 747 17.06 12.76 -3.83
C GLY A 747 16.54 14.06 -4.41
N GLN A 748 15.25 14.34 -4.20
CA GLN A 748 14.62 15.61 -4.56
C GLN A 748 15.33 16.79 -3.90
N LEU A 749 15.58 16.74 -2.58
CA LEU A 749 16.20 17.84 -1.85
C LEU A 749 17.63 18.13 -2.35
N CYS A 750 18.40 17.08 -2.64
CA CYS A 750 19.72 17.20 -3.26
C CYS A 750 19.64 17.81 -4.66
N ARG A 751 18.68 17.39 -5.48
CA ARG A 751 18.47 17.98 -6.82
C ARG A 751 18.11 19.45 -6.74
N GLN A 752 17.21 19.82 -5.84
CA GLN A 752 16.77 21.21 -5.66
C GLN A 752 17.89 22.11 -5.15
N THR A 753 18.74 21.59 -4.26
CA THR A 753 19.82 22.36 -3.62
C THR A 753 21.07 22.45 -4.47
N TYR A 754 21.49 21.34 -5.08
CA TYR A 754 22.76 21.24 -5.80
C TYR A 754 22.59 21.25 -7.33
N GLY A 755 21.38 21.09 -7.86
CA GLY A 755 21.11 21.05 -9.30
C GLY A 755 21.90 19.93 -9.98
N ARG A 756 22.76 20.30 -10.94
CA ARG A 756 23.70 19.38 -11.61
C ARG A 756 24.88 18.93 -10.73
N GLY A 757 25.07 19.58 -9.58
CA GLY A 757 26.03 19.18 -8.55
C GLY A 757 25.60 17.95 -7.74
N ALA A 758 24.39 17.44 -7.95
CA ALA A 758 23.95 16.13 -7.48
C ALA A 758 23.77 15.18 -8.68
N ALA A 759 24.32 13.97 -8.58
CA ALA A 759 24.04 12.87 -9.50
C ALA A 759 23.17 11.82 -8.80
N LEU A 760 22.01 11.48 -9.36
CA LEU A 760 21.09 10.47 -8.83
C LEU A 760 21.18 9.21 -9.70
N ILE A 761 21.59 8.07 -9.12
CA ILE A 761 21.82 6.83 -9.87
C ILE A 761 20.98 5.71 -9.25
N GLY A 762 19.90 5.33 -9.94
CA GLY A 762 19.01 4.24 -9.54
C GLY A 762 19.54 2.86 -9.96
N PHE A 763 19.03 1.81 -9.32
CA PHE A 763 19.37 0.42 -9.63
C PHE A 763 18.11 -0.40 -9.83
N GLY A 764 18.14 -1.44 -10.67
CA GLY A 764 16.98 -2.32 -10.90
C GLY A 764 17.37 -3.77 -11.16
N THR A 765 16.40 -4.67 -10.98
CA THR A 765 16.53 -6.10 -11.30
C THR A 765 15.24 -6.71 -11.83
N HIS A 766 15.36 -7.71 -12.70
CA HIS A 766 14.20 -8.46 -13.20
C HIS A 766 13.79 -9.57 -12.23
N THR A 767 14.73 -10.42 -11.80
CA THR A 767 14.46 -11.62 -10.99
C THR A 767 15.65 -11.98 -10.08
N GLY A 768 15.54 -13.09 -9.35
CA GLY A 768 16.63 -13.66 -8.56
C GLY A 768 16.22 -13.91 -7.11
N THR A 769 17.09 -13.61 -6.15
CA THR A 769 16.81 -13.72 -4.71
C THR A 769 17.18 -12.45 -3.95
N VAL A 770 16.49 -12.22 -2.82
CA VAL A 770 16.70 -11.08 -1.94
C VAL A 770 16.62 -11.53 -0.47
N ALA A 771 17.45 -10.95 0.39
CA ALA A 771 17.33 -11.11 1.84
C ALA A 771 16.26 -10.15 2.39
N ALA A 772 15.14 -10.69 2.84
CA ALA A 772 14.02 -9.90 3.36
C ALA A 772 13.25 -10.69 4.42
N ALA A 773 12.47 -10.02 5.25
CA ALA A 773 11.53 -10.68 6.16
C ALA A 773 10.10 -10.65 5.60
N SER A 774 9.26 -11.57 6.07
CA SER A 774 7.82 -11.57 5.77
C SER A 774 7.03 -10.56 6.61
N GLU A 775 7.52 -10.24 7.80
CA GLU A 775 6.94 -9.30 8.76
C GLU A 775 8.05 -8.49 9.42
N TRP A 776 7.70 -7.35 9.99
CA TRP A 776 8.61 -6.59 10.85
C TRP A 776 9.07 -7.45 12.03
N ASP A 777 10.35 -7.31 12.38
CA ASP A 777 11.05 -8.10 13.41
C ASP A 777 11.09 -9.62 13.18
N ALA A 778 10.54 -10.11 12.07
CA ALA A 778 10.67 -11.52 11.72
C ALA A 778 12.10 -11.85 11.28
N PRO A 779 12.53 -13.12 11.40
CA PRO A 779 13.83 -13.56 10.92
C PRO A 779 14.03 -13.25 9.44
N MET A 780 15.28 -12.99 9.07
CA MET A 780 15.67 -12.88 7.65
C MET A 780 15.35 -14.18 6.91
N GLU A 781 14.74 -14.04 5.74
CA GLU A 781 14.52 -15.12 4.78
C GLU A 781 15.24 -14.80 3.47
N VAL A 782 15.68 -15.83 2.75
CA VAL A 782 16.09 -15.69 1.35
C VAL A 782 14.84 -15.92 0.50
N LYS A 783 14.34 -14.85 -0.12
CA LYS A 783 13.07 -14.86 -0.87
C LYS A 783 13.35 -14.72 -2.37
N ALA A 784 12.57 -15.43 -3.18
CA ALA A 784 12.65 -15.29 -4.63
C ALA A 784 11.99 -13.98 -5.08
N VAL A 785 12.71 -13.16 -5.84
CA VAL A 785 12.17 -11.96 -6.48
C VAL A 785 11.34 -12.41 -7.68
N ARG A 786 10.08 -11.97 -7.76
CA ARG A 786 9.24 -12.33 -8.91
C ARG A 786 9.81 -11.72 -10.19
N PRO A 787 9.65 -12.38 -11.36
CA PRO A 787 9.92 -11.75 -12.65
C PRO A 787 9.22 -10.40 -12.75
N SER A 788 9.88 -9.41 -13.36
CA SER A 788 9.30 -8.08 -13.49
C SER A 788 7.99 -8.09 -14.26
N ARG A 789 7.14 -7.10 -13.97
CA ARG A 789 5.83 -7.01 -14.60
C ARG A 789 5.95 -6.46 -16.03
N PRO A 790 5.10 -6.92 -16.99
CA PRO A 790 5.14 -6.44 -18.37
C PRO A 790 4.92 -4.93 -18.54
N ASP A 791 4.29 -4.27 -17.57
CA ASP A 791 3.98 -2.83 -17.54
C ASP A 791 5.04 -1.99 -16.80
N SER A 792 6.18 -2.57 -16.41
CA SER A 792 7.22 -1.91 -15.61
C SER A 792 8.48 -1.54 -16.39
N TYR A 793 9.30 -0.63 -15.85
CA TYR A 793 10.60 -0.29 -16.43
C TYR A 793 11.57 -1.48 -16.42
N GLU A 794 11.49 -2.34 -15.41
CA GLU A 794 12.31 -3.54 -15.29
C GLU A 794 12.02 -4.52 -16.43
N ALA A 795 10.79 -4.64 -16.91
CA ALA A 795 10.50 -5.45 -18.11
C ALA A 795 11.14 -4.87 -19.38
N LEU A 796 11.11 -3.55 -19.55
CA LEU A 796 11.80 -2.90 -20.67
C LEU A 796 13.32 -3.12 -20.62
N CYS A 797 13.89 -3.09 -19.42
CA CYS A 797 15.31 -3.37 -19.22
C CYS A 797 15.64 -4.85 -19.49
N HIS A 798 14.80 -5.78 -19.05
CA HIS A 798 14.95 -7.21 -19.33
C HIS A 798 14.92 -7.52 -20.84
N GLU A 799 14.05 -6.86 -21.60
CA GLU A 799 13.96 -7.02 -23.07
C GLU A 799 15.24 -6.63 -23.83
N VAL A 800 16.15 -5.86 -23.21
CA VAL A 800 17.46 -5.56 -23.79
C VAL A 800 18.25 -6.86 -24.02
N GLY A 801 18.07 -7.87 -23.17
CA GLY A 801 18.73 -9.17 -23.26
C GLY A 801 20.21 -9.15 -22.86
N SER A 802 20.62 -8.17 -22.06
CA SER A 802 21.98 -8.05 -21.52
C SER A 802 21.93 -8.25 -20.00
N GLU A 803 22.85 -9.07 -19.48
CA GLU A 803 22.89 -9.42 -18.05
C GLU A 803 23.04 -8.20 -17.14
N ARG A 804 23.77 -7.18 -17.58
CA ARG A 804 24.04 -5.96 -16.82
C ARG A 804 24.45 -4.81 -17.72
N PHE A 805 23.95 -3.62 -17.44
CA PHE A 805 24.27 -2.43 -18.21
C PHE A 805 23.99 -1.14 -17.42
N LEU A 806 24.51 -0.03 -17.94
CA LEU A 806 24.22 1.32 -17.49
C LEU A 806 23.40 2.05 -18.56
N LEU A 807 22.34 2.73 -18.15
CA LEU A 807 21.65 3.73 -18.95
C LEU A 807 22.05 5.12 -18.47
N ASP A 808 22.58 5.94 -19.37
CA ASP A 808 22.81 7.37 -19.12
C ASP A 808 21.54 8.15 -19.49
N LEU A 809 20.79 8.53 -18.47
CA LEU A 809 19.49 9.17 -18.63
C LEU A 809 19.62 10.68 -18.69
N ARG A 810 20.82 11.29 -18.59
CA ARG A 810 20.97 12.75 -18.60
C ARG A 810 20.51 13.37 -19.93
N ALA A 811 19.90 14.55 -19.86
CA ALA A 811 19.47 15.30 -21.03
C ALA A 811 20.65 15.56 -22.01
N GLY A 812 20.43 15.33 -23.31
CA GLY A 812 21.43 15.52 -24.36
C GLY A 812 22.44 14.38 -24.52
N GLN A 813 22.33 13.27 -23.78
CA GLN A 813 23.14 12.07 -24.00
C GLN A 813 22.45 11.11 -24.96
N HIS A 814 21.24 10.68 -24.61
CA HIS A 814 20.41 9.78 -25.41
C HIS A 814 18.96 10.30 -25.45
N ASP A 815 18.68 11.32 -26.26
CA ASP A 815 17.36 11.96 -26.28
C ASP A 815 16.24 11.04 -26.78
N ASP A 816 16.56 10.10 -27.69
CA ASP A 816 15.61 9.06 -28.10
C ASP A 816 15.29 8.11 -26.93
N LEU A 817 16.29 7.70 -26.14
CA LEU A 817 16.10 6.89 -24.93
C LEU A 817 15.21 7.63 -23.92
N ARG A 818 15.55 8.88 -23.60
CA ARG A 818 14.77 9.71 -22.68
C ARG A 818 13.32 9.83 -23.14
N ARG A 819 13.09 10.02 -24.45
CA ARG A 819 11.73 10.14 -25.01
C ARG A 819 10.92 8.86 -24.85
N VAL A 820 11.51 7.70 -25.13
CA VAL A 820 10.78 6.42 -24.99
C VAL A 820 10.59 5.99 -23.54
N MET A 821 11.45 6.45 -22.63
CA MET A 821 11.35 6.18 -21.19
C MET A 821 10.60 7.28 -20.41
N ALA A 822 10.11 8.33 -21.08
CA ALA A 822 9.38 9.43 -20.43
C ALA A 822 7.92 9.09 -20.10
N GLU A 823 7.39 7.98 -20.63
CA GLU A 823 6.05 7.52 -20.30
C GLU A 823 6.04 6.98 -18.86
N PRO A 824 5.17 7.48 -17.96
CA PRO A 824 5.07 6.97 -16.60
C PRO A 824 4.75 5.48 -16.59
N ARG A 825 5.55 4.70 -15.86
CA ARG A 825 5.43 3.24 -15.74
C ARG A 825 5.71 2.82 -14.31
N LEU A 826 5.36 1.57 -13.99
CA LEU A 826 5.67 1.00 -12.69
C LEU A 826 7.20 0.83 -12.53
N GLU A 827 7.71 1.17 -11.36
CA GLU A 827 9.07 0.90 -10.89
C GLU A 827 9.00 0.12 -9.57
N ARG A 828 9.93 -0.82 -9.38
CA ARG A 828 10.01 -1.73 -8.24
C ARG A 828 10.82 -1.14 -7.09
N TYR A 829 10.29 -1.29 -5.87
CA TYR A 829 10.87 -0.83 -4.62
C TYR A 829 10.70 -1.90 -3.53
N ILE A 830 11.69 -2.78 -3.33
CA ILE A 830 11.64 -3.86 -2.33
C ILE A 830 12.34 -3.42 -1.03
N GLY A 831 11.56 -3.14 0.01
CA GLY A 831 12.11 -2.80 1.32
C GLY A 831 12.75 -3.98 2.07
N VAL A 832 12.90 -3.80 3.39
CA VAL A 832 13.36 -4.85 4.32
C VAL A 832 12.31 -5.96 4.50
N ILE A 833 11.05 -5.62 4.19
CA ILE A 833 9.91 -6.53 4.08
C ILE A 833 9.63 -6.78 2.61
N TYR A 834 9.49 -8.06 2.26
CA TYR A 834 9.10 -8.45 0.90
C TYR A 834 8.05 -9.56 0.92
N ARG A 835 6.93 -9.33 0.25
CA ARG A 835 5.85 -10.31 0.07
C ARG A 835 5.57 -10.51 -1.41
N PRO A 836 6.12 -11.54 -2.05
CA PRO A 836 5.88 -11.83 -3.46
C PRO A 836 4.39 -11.85 -3.84
N GLU A 837 3.54 -12.27 -2.91
CA GLU A 837 2.09 -12.43 -3.09
C GLU A 837 1.39 -11.07 -3.32
N THR A 838 1.89 -9.99 -2.71
CA THR A 838 1.30 -8.65 -2.79
C THR A 838 2.14 -7.64 -3.58
N GLU A 839 3.26 -8.06 -4.17
CA GLU A 839 4.29 -7.21 -4.81
C GLU A 839 3.74 -6.06 -5.69
N ARG A 840 2.70 -6.26 -6.49
CA ARG A 840 2.12 -5.17 -7.32
C ARG A 840 1.61 -4.02 -6.47
N TRP A 841 0.91 -4.33 -5.39
CA TRP A 841 0.40 -3.33 -4.48
C TRP A 841 1.53 -2.81 -3.64
N SER A 842 2.43 -3.71 -3.21
CA SER A 842 3.36 -3.45 -2.13
C SER A 842 4.81 -3.21 -2.42
N HIS A 843 5.20 -3.23 -3.68
CA HIS A 843 6.58 -2.95 -4.06
C HIS A 843 6.65 -2.30 -5.44
N TYR A 844 5.55 -1.73 -5.94
CA TYR A 844 5.51 -0.97 -7.20
C TYR A 844 4.79 0.36 -7.06
N SER A 845 5.34 1.40 -7.69
CA SER A 845 4.73 2.73 -7.82
C SER A 845 4.97 3.29 -9.21
N TYR A 846 4.07 4.13 -9.71
CA TYR A 846 4.29 4.82 -10.97
C TYR A 846 5.37 5.88 -10.82
N ALA A 847 6.21 5.95 -11.84
CA ALA A 847 7.31 6.88 -11.86
C ALA A 847 7.72 7.25 -13.29
N THR A 848 8.45 8.36 -13.43
CA THR A 848 9.09 8.77 -14.68
C THR A 848 10.60 8.62 -14.54
N LEU A 849 11.13 7.47 -14.95
CA LEU A 849 12.52 7.06 -14.70
C LEU A 849 13.59 8.10 -15.10
N PRO A 850 13.55 8.71 -16.32
CA PRO A 850 14.56 9.68 -16.74
C PRO A 850 14.46 11.03 -16.00
N ASP A 851 13.38 11.30 -15.28
CA ASP A 851 13.23 12.53 -14.49
C ASP A 851 13.59 12.30 -13.02
N GLN A 852 13.48 11.05 -12.54
CA GLN A 852 14.01 10.66 -11.23
C GLN A 852 15.54 10.60 -11.19
N TYR A 853 16.16 9.99 -12.20
CA TYR A 853 17.58 9.63 -12.17
C TYR A 853 18.39 10.23 -13.32
N ASP A 854 19.66 10.50 -13.06
CA ASP A 854 20.66 10.80 -14.10
C ASP A 854 21.15 9.52 -14.79
N ALA A 855 21.14 8.39 -14.08
CA ALA A 855 21.54 7.10 -14.62
C ALA A 855 20.81 5.95 -13.95
N PHE A 856 20.71 4.82 -14.64
CA PHE A 856 20.09 3.61 -14.11
C PHE A 856 20.98 2.39 -14.36
N VAL A 857 21.33 1.69 -13.29
CA VAL A 857 22.16 0.49 -13.32
C VAL A 857 21.27 -0.75 -13.30
N TRP A 858 21.45 -1.62 -14.28
CA TRP A 858 20.65 -2.83 -14.44
C TRP A 858 21.44 -4.09 -14.13
N PHE A 859 20.80 -5.02 -13.43
CA PHE A 859 21.21 -6.43 -13.29
C PHE A 859 20.01 -7.31 -13.62
N ASP A 860 20.14 -8.24 -14.55
CA ASP A 860 18.99 -9.06 -14.98
C ASP A 860 18.58 -10.08 -13.91
N GLU A 861 19.56 -10.67 -13.24
CA GLU A 861 19.37 -11.61 -12.13
C GLU A 861 20.27 -11.24 -10.95
N THR A 862 19.74 -11.32 -9.73
CA THR A 862 20.43 -10.92 -8.50
C THR A 862 20.33 -11.94 -7.37
N HIS A 863 21.18 -11.81 -6.34
CA HIS A 863 21.27 -12.75 -5.23
C HIS A 863 21.15 -12.07 -3.86
N ALA A 864 20.57 -12.80 -2.89
CA ALA A 864 20.45 -12.33 -1.52
C ALA A 864 21.83 -12.10 -0.86
N VAL A 865 21.95 -11.05 -0.05
CA VAL A 865 23.15 -10.83 0.77
C VAL A 865 23.37 -11.98 1.77
N ILE A 866 24.64 -12.18 2.14
CA ILE A 866 25.02 -13.15 3.17
C ILE A 866 25.21 -12.42 4.50
N PRO A 867 24.32 -12.61 5.51
CA PRO A 867 24.43 -11.93 6.80
C PRO A 867 25.63 -12.44 7.62
N LEU A 868 26.18 -11.59 8.49
CA LEU A 868 27.21 -12.00 9.45
C LEU A 868 26.58 -12.56 10.74
N PRO A 869 27.18 -13.58 11.41
CA PRO A 869 26.57 -14.24 12.57
C PRO A 869 26.43 -13.29 13.76
N THR A 870 25.26 -13.21 14.40
CA THR A 870 25.03 -12.48 15.67
C THR A 870 23.85 -13.08 16.43
N LYS A 871 23.87 -13.04 17.77
CA LYS A 871 22.66 -13.29 18.56
C LYS A 871 21.75 -12.08 18.42
N VAL A 872 20.59 -12.25 17.80
CA VAL A 872 19.54 -11.23 17.80
C VAL A 872 19.22 -10.90 19.26
N THR A 873 19.45 -9.65 19.67
CA THR A 873 18.94 -9.14 20.95
C THR A 873 17.45 -8.91 20.78
N ALA A 874 16.63 -9.74 21.44
CA ALA A 874 15.20 -9.47 21.55
C ALA A 874 14.98 -8.33 22.55
N GLY A 875 14.42 -7.22 22.07
CA GLY A 875 14.01 -6.07 22.88
C GLY A 875 14.31 -4.72 22.24
N GLU A 876 13.32 -3.83 22.39
CA GLU A 876 13.20 -2.41 22.00
C GLU A 876 12.57 -2.19 20.61
N ASP A 877 11.24 -2.06 20.65
CA ASP A 877 10.28 -2.01 19.54
C ASP A 877 10.45 -0.76 18.67
N GLU A 878 10.93 -0.91 17.44
CA GLU A 878 10.86 0.17 16.44
C GLU A 878 10.84 -0.39 15.03
N THR A 879 9.66 -0.45 14.40
CA THR A 879 9.37 0.01 13.02
C THR A 879 7.93 -0.34 12.60
N TYR A 880 7.06 0.66 12.55
CA TYR A 880 5.81 0.64 11.76
C TYR A 880 5.29 2.09 11.63
N PRO A 881 4.70 2.53 10.49
CA PRO A 881 4.78 2.05 9.09
C PRO A 881 5.67 3.03 8.27
N PHE A 882 6.05 2.86 6.99
CA PHE A 882 5.27 2.56 5.78
C PHE A 882 6.20 1.95 4.71
N GLY A 883 5.70 0.92 4.03
CA GLY A 883 6.35 0.19 2.95
C GLY A 883 5.47 -0.94 2.46
N LEU A 884 4.18 -0.60 2.31
CA LEU A 884 3.06 -1.27 1.64
C LEU A 884 2.42 -2.58 2.18
#